data_AF-A0A951TCL7-F1
#
_entry.id   AF-A0A951TCL7-F1
#
_cell.length_a   1.000
_cell.length_b   1.000
_cell.length_c   1.000
_cell.angle_alpha   90.00
_cell.angle_beta   90.00
_cell.angle_gamma   90.00
#
_symmetry.space_group_name_H-M   'P 1'
#
loop_
_entity.id
_entity.type
_entity.pdbx_description
1 polymer ?
#
loop_
_entity_poly.entity_id
_entity_poly.type
_entity_poly.pdbx_seq_one_letter_code
_entity_poly.pdbx_strand_id
1 'polypeptide(L)'
;MIRSGNKKAGAFPILRRAVLLACVLCLPAVAQPVSDPAQLWGQASLYRDEWGIPHVYADNPYALGFAFGYAQAEDHLESMLLAYRMATGRLAAVLGEAYAASDVFALKMGHGQIAGAGLAQADPVTRDLCEGFALGVNAFLVDRPDQAPAWADGVRPEDILALWHAFLMSFAPLDLPGAYRPPPAMDTSSAWAMAPSRMAEDRAVLVINPHQHYQGPFQWYEAHLSAGDLNMYGAALRGIPVIVQGHNGALGWGLTPNFPDFADVYDEQPAGGGGEARGNPKDPRRSAPELPFAPEALAALEYMSRTRPYHVLTERGLEERHTPVYLGARGPILEGPQGGLFSWRIGGYGMTGGLRQLIEMGRAQNLAQFQAALSAGQIPCFHVVYADREGNIFYLYNTRPGLRPDMPPVLNNTPGQEPLSYDRPLPLTLDVLGWAELVAVDALPAITNPASGYVQACGNPPWTVTENPPFGPANWPGWLARDGDSHRAMRARQLLRAGTRSFRDHQSMLFDTVVPAAMDTVPVLLAIADNRPDLVAASHPDMAAGLDLLRKWNFVADTNAAGMTFYHVWWAMFRAQLAMGAPVSLPDRELFAALASGAPQAQEAAIRAAADAARTLRNTQRTLSVPWGDVHRLRRGARDEAAPGAGTGEPLLLLSDQMYDGEAWRATYGTGFAMAVQFGDPAEAFSLSPFGASENPQSPHFSDQMDLLLERRLKPARHTAESVLRHARLALGCRVTLLPRGVPGALTLVSPAPLQARVATLEETPVPLPEGHTAFTLFMEPERSPKGAPVTVDLSVQLPPELCVDSGLDQLSLFALEEGLGWYSLTEQELDRATRTFHGHHDTAARLYALLGPAELLPPAGLETPAAPPEERNETGTGLFGLDVLLANHPIPRPSSGRGGLFVFERGKSEKKDENDSVTTENDENGDQKRLFKMQIGEHESSENTLPIPEVPGFHFGPGAHKPQEQYADGTAQKIFKLERLDRVQLPGETEVPGTPMSGEAAPLPTQGVETPPQKEEEKTPEDAQEPPPVPEGPTKNFNRSEAEIPANIPRDPAFNFGPAFKENAPASADTPGTGTRVFKIERESPGP
;
A
#
# COMPACT_ATOMS: atom_id res chain seq x y z
N MET A 1 -43.43 -20.54 -57.09
CA MET A 1 -43.40 -21.45 -58.25
C MET A 1 -43.02 -22.83 -57.74
N ILE A 2 -43.99 -23.74 -57.60
CA ILE A 2 -44.21 -24.92 -58.47
C ILE A 2 -43.00 -25.86 -58.50
N ARG A 3 -43.01 -26.90 -57.64
CA ARG A 3 -43.14 -28.36 -57.96
C ARG A 3 -41.86 -28.96 -58.56
N SER A 4 -41.19 -29.92 -57.91
CA SER A 4 -41.48 -31.38 -57.84
C SER A 4 -40.21 -32.06 -58.37
N GLY A 5 -39.61 -33.09 -57.78
CA GLY A 5 -40.16 -34.17 -56.98
C GLY A 5 -40.04 -35.47 -57.78
N ASN A 6 -39.25 -36.43 -57.28
CA ASN A 6 -39.47 -37.87 -57.43
C ASN A 6 -38.52 -38.59 -56.46
N LYS A 7 -39.07 -39.28 -55.44
CA LYS A 7 -39.44 -40.73 -55.41
C LYS A 7 -38.19 -41.61 -55.45
N LYS A 8 -37.98 -42.65 -54.66
CA LYS A 8 -38.74 -43.55 -53.75
C LYS A 8 -37.62 -44.54 -53.28
N ALA A 9 -37.67 -45.39 -52.25
CA ALA A 9 -38.60 -45.80 -51.22
C ALA A 9 -37.76 -46.66 -50.25
N GLY A 10 -38.06 -46.62 -48.96
CA GLY A 10 -38.56 -47.81 -48.24
C GLY A 10 -37.68 -48.10 -47.02
N ALA A 11 -38.14 -48.56 -45.86
CA ALA A 11 -39.48 -48.78 -45.33
C ALA A 11 -39.33 -48.87 -43.79
N PHE A 12 -40.27 -48.29 -43.05
CA PHE A 12 -40.55 -48.42 -41.60
C PHE A 12 -40.86 -49.90 -41.23
N PRO A 13 -40.74 -50.39 -39.96
CA PRO A 13 -41.44 -49.81 -38.79
C PRO A 13 -40.91 -50.16 -37.36
N ILE A 14 -40.49 -49.19 -36.53
CA ILE A 14 -40.46 -49.38 -35.05
C ILE A 14 -40.92 -48.10 -34.34
N LEU A 15 -42.20 -47.78 -34.53
CA LEU A 15 -42.90 -46.72 -33.79
C LEU A 15 -43.44 -47.32 -32.46
N ARG A 16 -42.54 -47.68 -31.54
CA ARG A 16 -42.85 -47.94 -30.12
C ARG A 16 -41.64 -48.01 -29.17
N ARG A 17 -40.43 -47.66 -29.64
CA ARG A 17 -39.22 -47.52 -28.79
C ARG A 17 -38.57 -46.13 -28.80
N ALA A 18 -39.11 -45.15 -29.53
CA ALA A 18 -38.47 -43.83 -29.69
C ALA A 18 -39.01 -42.72 -28.75
N VAL A 19 -40.10 -42.95 -28.01
CA VAL A 19 -40.66 -41.93 -27.09
C VAL A 19 -40.05 -42.02 -25.68
N LEU A 20 -39.32 -43.10 -25.36
CA LEU A 20 -38.57 -43.22 -24.10
C LEU A 20 -37.08 -42.86 -24.21
N LEU A 21 -36.58 -42.57 -25.42
CA LEU A 21 -35.17 -42.16 -25.62
C LEU A 21 -35.01 -40.64 -25.85
N ALA A 22 -36.11 -39.90 -26.04
CA ALA A 22 -36.11 -38.44 -26.17
C ALA A 22 -36.32 -37.69 -24.84
N CYS A 23 -36.51 -38.41 -23.72
CA CYS A 23 -36.58 -37.84 -22.36
C CYS A 23 -35.32 -38.13 -21.51
N VAL A 24 -34.24 -38.66 -22.10
CA VAL A 24 -32.99 -39.00 -21.38
C VAL A 24 -31.77 -38.24 -21.92
N LEU A 25 -31.95 -37.29 -22.85
CA LEU A 25 -30.85 -36.47 -23.40
C LEU A 25 -30.99 -34.96 -23.14
N CYS A 26 -31.81 -34.58 -22.17
CA CYS A 26 -31.65 -33.33 -21.44
C CYS A 26 -31.06 -33.67 -20.07
N LEU A 27 -29.80 -34.09 -20.03
CA LEU A 27 -29.03 -33.88 -18.81
C LEU A 27 -28.94 -32.36 -18.67
N PRO A 28 -29.51 -31.74 -17.61
CA PRO A 28 -29.00 -30.43 -17.24
C PRO A 28 -27.51 -30.65 -17.03
N ALA A 29 -26.67 -29.72 -17.50
CA ALA A 29 -25.39 -29.53 -16.83
C ALA A 29 -25.73 -29.55 -15.34
N VAL A 30 -25.18 -30.50 -14.59
CA VAL A 30 -25.39 -30.56 -13.14
C VAL A 30 -24.86 -29.23 -12.65
N ALA A 31 -25.77 -28.26 -12.48
CA ALA A 31 -25.53 -27.12 -11.65
C ALA A 31 -25.18 -27.78 -10.32
N GLN A 32 -23.91 -27.69 -9.94
CA GLN A 32 -23.50 -27.95 -8.58
C GLN A 32 -24.55 -27.25 -7.70
N PRO A 33 -25.27 -27.98 -6.82
CA PRO A 33 -26.21 -27.31 -5.94
C PRO A 33 -25.44 -26.19 -5.26
N VAL A 34 -25.95 -24.95 -5.34
CA VAL A 34 -25.38 -23.82 -4.61
C VAL A 34 -25.24 -24.31 -3.18
N SER A 35 -23.99 -24.50 -2.74
CA SER A 35 -23.70 -25.08 -1.44
C SER A 35 -24.31 -24.17 -0.38
N ASP A 36 -25.10 -24.76 0.50
CA ASP A 36 -25.67 -24.06 1.65
C ASP A 36 -24.52 -23.40 2.44
N PRO A 37 -24.55 -22.08 2.71
CA PRO A 37 -23.54 -21.40 3.52
C PRO A 37 -23.22 -22.13 4.84
N ALA A 38 -24.20 -22.79 5.46
CA ALA A 38 -23.98 -23.60 6.67
C ALA A 38 -23.06 -24.81 6.43
N GLN A 39 -23.15 -25.45 5.25
CA GLN A 39 -22.28 -26.56 4.87
C GLN A 39 -20.84 -26.10 4.63
N LEU A 40 -20.64 -24.88 4.14
CA LEU A 40 -19.30 -24.31 3.91
C LEU A 40 -18.62 -23.91 5.21
N TRP A 41 -19.37 -23.37 6.18
CA TRP A 41 -18.87 -23.19 7.54
C TRP A 41 -18.53 -24.51 8.27
N GLY A 42 -19.01 -25.65 7.76
CA GLY A 42 -18.56 -26.98 8.16
C GLY A 42 -17.16 -27.35 7.66
N GLN A 43 -16.65 -26.65 6.67
CA GLN A 43 -15.35 -26.89 5.99
C GLN A 43 -14.37 -25.73 6.17
N ALA A 44 -14.75 -24.70 6.93
CA ALA A 44 -13.94 -23.53 7.17
C ALA A 44 -14.20 -22.92 8.55
N SER A 45 -13.16 -22.32 9.10
CA SER A 45 -13.21 -21.55 10.35
C SER A 45 -12.44 -20.25 10.16
N LEU A 46 -13.00 -19.16 10.69
CA LEU A 46 -12.41 -17.84 10.68
C LEU A 46 -12.04 -17.45 12.11
N TYR A 47 -10.78 -17.11 12.35
CA TYR A 47 -10.32 -16.56 13.63
C TYR A 47 -9.94 -15.09 13.42
N ARG A 48 -10.21 -14.22 14.40
CA ARG A 48 -9.70 -12.85 14.43
C ARG A 48 -8.80 -12.65 15.64
N ASP A 49 -7.60 -12.16 15.41
CA ASP A 49 -6.65 -11.82 16.47
C ASP A 49 -7.01 -10.51 17.19
N GLU A 50 -6.13 -10.03 18.08
CA GLU A 50 -6.36 -8.80 18.83
C GLU A 50 -6.35 -7.51 18.00
N TRP A 51 -5.92 -7.58 16.74
CA TRP A 51 -5.91 -6.47 15.78
C TRP A 51 -7.00 -6.61 14.72
N GLY A 52 -7.89 -7.60 14.89
CA GLY A 52 -8.96 -7.90 13.95
C GLY A 52 -8.48 -8.59 12.68
N ILE A 53 -7.24 -9.07 12.60
CA ILE A 53 -6.72 -9.72 11.39
C ILE A 53 -7.42 -11.06 11.20
N PRO A 54 -8.00 -11.35 10.02
CA PRO A 54 -8.62 -12.64 9.75
C PRO A 54 -7.57 -13.73 9.52
N HIS A 55 -7.77 -14.87 10.17
CA HIS A 55 -7.08 -16.13 9.90
C HIS A 55 -8.09 -17.17 9.47
N VAL A 56 -8.09 -17.47 8.17
CA VAL A 56 -9.02 -18.41 7.55
C VAL A 56 -8.34 -19.76 7.43
N TYR A 57 -8.96 -20.78 8.03
CA TYR A 57 -8.61 -22.19 7.85
C TYR A 57 -9.73 -22.85 7.07
N ALA A 58 -9.39 -23.59 6.02
CA ALA A 58 -10.38 -24.27 5.20
C ALA A 58 -9.86 -25.59 4.62
N ASP A 59 -10.78 -26.50 4.29
CA ASP A 59 -10.44 -27.81 3.74
C ASP A 59 -10.05 -27.75 2.25
N ASN A 60 -10.54 -26.75 1.52
CA ASN A 60 -10.37 -26.63 0.07
C ASN A 60 -10.48 -25.16 -0.41
N PRO A 61 -10.08 -24.84 -1.66
CA PRO A 61 -10.10 -23.47 -2.18
C PRO A 61 -11.50 -22.83 -2.22
N TYR A 62 -12.56 -23.61 -2.39
CA TYR A 62 -13.93 -23.08 -2.43
C TYR A 62 -14.36 -22.58 -1.05
N ALA A 63 -14.17 -23.40 -0.01
CA ALA A 63 -14.45 -23.02 1.37
C ALA A 63 -13.50 -21.90 1.86
N LEU A 64 -12.24 -21.89 1.42
CA LEU A 64 -11.28 -20.80 1.67
C LEU A 64 -11.79 -19.48 1.11
N GLY A 65 -12.18 -19.48 -0.19
CA GLY A 65 -12.76 -18.32 -0.86
C GLY A 65 -13.99 -17.82 -0.10
N PHE A 66 -14.91 -18.71 0.27
CA PHE A 66 -16.13 -18.38 1.01
C PHE A 66 -15.86 -17.68 2.34
N ALA A 67 -15.08 -18.29 3.24
CA ALA A 67 -14.83 -17.71 4.55
C ALA A 67 -14.02 -16.40 4.45
N PHE A 68 -13.12 -16.29 3.48
CA PHE A 68 -12.35 -15.06 3.26
C PHE A 68 -13.20 -13.93 2.65
N GLY A 69 -14.09 -14.26 1.71
CA GLY A 69 -15.06 -13.31 1.15
C GLY A 69 -16.01 -12.77 2.21
N TYR A 70 -16.48 -13.64 3.12
CA TYR A 70 -17.28 -13.22 4.27
C TYR A 70 -16.51 -12.27 5.20
N ALA A 71 -15.25 -12.59 5.53
CA ALA A 71 -14.40 -11.73 6.36
C ALA A 71 -14.11 -10.37 5.72
N GLN A 72 -13.79 -10.34 4.42
CA GLN A 72 -13.58 -9.08 3.69
C GLN A 72 -14.86 -8.25 3.58
N ALA A 73 -16.03 -8.89 3.42
CA ALA A 73 -17.31 -8.18 3.45
C ALA A 73 -17.57 -7.57 4.82
N GLU A 74 -17.30 -8.28 5.91
CA GLU A 74 -17.42 -7.74 7.27
C GLU A 74 -16.58 -6.47 7.50
N ASP A 75 -15.38 -6.42 6.91
CA ASP A 75 -14.47 -5.30 7.13
C ASP A 75 -14.57 -4.18 6.09
N HIS A 76 -14.95 -4.50 4.85
CA HIS A 76 -14.71 -3.66 3.67
C HIS A 76 -15.81 -3.71 2.59
N LEU A 77 -17.05 -4.03 2.96
CA LEU A 77 -18.14 -4.29 2.01
C LEU A 77 -18.30 -3.20 0.94
N GLU A 78 -18.48 -1.95 1.36
CA GLU A 78 -18.84 -0.87 0.42
C GLU A 78 -17.68 -0.54 -0.53
N SER A 79 -16.45 -0.40 -0.03
CA SER A 79 -15.30 -0.12 -0.89
C SER A 79 -15.05 -1.22 -1.91
N MET A 80 -15.22 -2.48 -1.51
CA MET A 80 -15.07 -3.64 -2.39
C MET A 80 -16.15 -3.66 -3.49
N LEU A 81 -17.41 -3.39 -3.14
CA LEU A 81 -18.50 -3.30 -4.13
C LEU A 81 -18.28 -2.14 -5.12
N LEU A 82 -17.79 -0.99 -4.63
CA LEU A 82 -17.41 0.14 -5.50
C LEU A 82 -16.23 -0.23 -6.41
N ALA A 83 -15.23 -0.97 -5.92
CA ALA A 83 -14.09 -1.42 -6.71
C ALA A 83 -14.52 -2.37 -7.84
N TYR A 84 -15.44 -3.31 -7.59
CA TYR A 84 -16.01 -4.15 -8.65
C TYR A 84 -16.81 -3.36 -9.67
N ARG A 85 -17.58 -2.36 -9.23
CA ARG A 85 -18.31 -1.46 -10.13
C ARG A 85 -17.35 -0.64 -10.99
N MET A 86 -16.27 -0.11 -10.42
CA MET A 86 -15.22 0.56 -11.18
C MET A 86 -14.64 -0.35 -12.26
N ALA A 87 -14.21 -1.56 -11.87
CA ALA A 87 -13.59 -2.50 -12.80
C ALA A 87 -14.54 -2.94 -13.93
N THR A 88 -15.85 -2.96 -13.68
CA THR A 88 -16.87 -3.38 -14.66
C THR A 88 -17.58 -2.23 -15.37
N GLY A 89 -17.19 -0.98 -15.09
CA GLY A 89 -17.78 0.21 -15.69
C GLY A 89 -19.23 0.46 -15.30
N ARG A 90 -19.52 0.35 -14.00
CA ARG A 90 -20.84 0.53 -13.37
C ARG A 90 -20.80 1.48 -12.16
N LEU A 91 -19.72 2.23 -11.97
CA LEU A 91 -19.51 3.10 -10.82
C LEU A 91 -20.35 4.38 -10.90
N ALA A 92 -20.51 4.96 -12.09
CA ALA A 92 -21.31 6.16 -12.32
C ALA A 92 -22.80 5.94 -12.06
N ALA A 93 -23.27 4.69 -12.12
CA ALA A 93 -24.64 4.32 -11.75
C ALA A 93 -24.94 4.56 -10.25
N VAL A 94 -23.90 4.66 -9.42
CA VAL A 94 -24.00 4.86 -7.97
C VAL A 94 -23.45 6.24 -7.58
N LEU A 95 -22.27 6.61 -8.07
CA LEU A 95 -21.56 7.83 -7.68
C LEU A 95 -21.77 9.01 -8.65
N GLY A 96 -22.51 8.80 -9.74
CA GLY A 96 -22.95 9.84 -10.67
C GLY A 96 -21.90 10.32 -11.68
N GLU A 97 -22.17 11.51 -12.23
CA GLU A 97 -21.49 12.07 -13.43
C GLU A 97 -19.96 12.10 -13.32
N ALA A 98 -19.40 12.36 -12.13
CA ALA A 98 -17.96 12.44 -11.91
C ALA A 98 -17.20 11.15 -12.29
N TYR A 99 -17.90 10.01 -12.32
CA TYR A 99 -17.32 8.70 -12.62
C TYR A 99 -17.69 8.18 -14.02
N ALA A 100 -18.42 8.95 -14.83
CA ALA A 100 -18.82 8.52 -16.17
C ALA A 100 -17.59 8.25 -17.08
N ALA A 101 -16.54 9.06 -16.97
CA ALA A 101 -15.29 8.84 -17.71
C ALA A 101 -14.57 7.55 -17.26
N SER A 102 -14.60 7.25 -15.95
CA SER A 102 -14.04 6.02 -15.39
C SER A 102 -14.77 4.80 -15.93
N ASP A 103 -16.11 4.83 -15.95
CA ASP A 103 -16.92 3.73 -16.48
C ASP A 103 -16.66 3.49 -17.97
N VAL A 104 -16.64 4.56 -18.77
CA VAL A 104 -16.33 4.48 -20.20
C VAL A 104 -14.94 3.88 -20.42
N PHE A 105 -13.95 4.29 -19.64
CA PHE A 105 -12.60 3.74 -19.73
C PHE A 105 -12.56 2.25 -19.38
N ALA A 106 -13.16 1.83 -18.27
CA ALA A 106 -13.20 0.43 -17.85
C ALA A 106 -13.89 -0.48 -18.88
N LEU A 107 -15.01 0.01 -19.47
CA LEU A 107 -15.72 -0.69 -20.53
C LEU A 107 -14.85 -0.85 -21.78
N LYS A 108 -14.15 0.22 -22.20
CA LYS A 108 -13.25 0.21 -23.37
C LYS A 108 -12.02 -0.67 -23.15
N MET A 109 -11.47 -0.68 -21.93
CA MET A 109 -10.40 -1.59 -21.54
C MET A 109 -10.86 -3.04 -21.40
N GLY A 110 -12.16 -3.33 -21.47
CA GLY A 110 -12.69 -4.69 -21.60
C GLY A 110 -12.52 -5.57 -20.36
N HIS A 111 -12.24 -5.01 -19.18
CA HIS A 111 -11.94 -5.77 -17.96
C HIS A 111 -13.02 -6.83 -17.64
N GLY A 112 -14.30 -6.43 -17.62
CA GLY A 112 -15.40 -7.37 -17.38
C GLY A 112 -15.58 -8.41 -18.49
N GLN A 113 -15.31 -8.07 -19.75
CA GLN A 113 -15.43 -9.02 -20.87
C GLN A 113 -14.32 -10.09 -20.80
N ILE A 114 -13.09 -9.67 -20.51
CA ILE A 114 -11.94 -10.57 -20.35
C ILE A 114 -12.14 -11.47 -19.15
N ALA A 115 -12.59 -10.90 -18.03
CA ALA A 115 -12.86 -11.65 -16.81
C ALA A 115 -13.93 -12.74 -17.01
N GLY A 116 -15.05 -12.42 -17.66
CA GLY A 116 -16.10 -13.40 -17.94
C GLY A 116 -15.63 -14.53 -18.86
N ALA A 117 -14.85 -14.21 -19.90
CA ALA A 117 -14.27 -15.21 -20.80
C ALA A 117 -13.18 -16.05 -20.12
N GLY A 118 -12.40 -15.43 -19.24
CA GLY A 118 -11.34 -16.07 -18.45
C GLY A 118 -11.87 -17.02 -17.40
N LEU A 119 -12.92 -16.63 -16.67
CA LEU A 119 -13.57 -17.49 -15.67
C LEU A 119 -14.11 -18.78 -16.29
N ALA A 120 -14.74 -18.68 -17.47
CA ALA A 120 -15.26 -19.84 -18.19
C ALA A 120 -14.15 -20.87 -18.55
N GLN A 121 -12.91 -20.41 -18.71
CA GLN A 121 -11.74 -21.22 -19.07
C GLN A 121 -10.78 -21.44 -17.90
N ALA A 122 -11.10 -20.92 -16.72
CA ALA A 122 -10.21 -20.94 -15.56
C ALA A 122 -9.95 -22.38 -15.08
N ASP A 123 -8.76 -22.57 -14.49
CA ASP A 123 -8.46 -23.79 -13.77
C ASP A 123 -9.39 -23.95 -12.55
N PRO A 124 -9.57 -25.18 -12.02
CA PRO A 124 -10.47 -25.44 -10.90
C PRO A 124 -10.17 -24.57 -9.67
N VAL A 125 -8.89 -24.33 -9.34
CA VAL A 125 -8.54 -23.54 -8.14
C VAL A 125 -8.97 -22.09 -8.30
N THR A 126 -8.70 -21.48 -9.45
CA THR A 126 -9.15 -20.11 -9.73
C THR A 126 -10.68 -20.00 -9.73
N ARG A 127 -11.38 -20.95 -10.36
CA ARG A 127 -12.86 -20.98 -10.36
C ARG A 127 -13.41 -21.10 -8.94
N ASP A 128 -12.92 -22.07 -8.18
CA ASP A 128 -13.39 -22.36 -6.83
C ASP A 128 -13.17 -21.18 -5.89
N LEU A 129 -12.00 -20.52 -5.96
CA LEU A 129 -11.71 -19.31 -5.20
C LEU A 129 -12.68 -18.18 -5.53
N CYS A 130 -12.91 -17.90 -6.82
CA CYS A 130 -13.78 -16.79 -7.23
C CYS A 130 -15.25 -17.06 -6.88
N GLU A 131 -15.73 -18.29 -7.10
CA GLU A 131 -17.10 -18.69 -6.79
C GLU A 131 -17.35 -18.72 -5.28
N GLY A 132 -16.45 -19.33 -4.51
CA GLY A 132 -16.50 -19.32 -3.06
C GLY A 132 -16.48 -17.90 -2.51
N PHE A 133 -15.55 -17.05 -2.96
CA PHE A 133 -15.43 -15.67 -2.50
C PHE A 133 -16.68 -14.84 -2.78
N ALA A 134 -17.22 -14.91 -4.00
CA ALA A 134 -18.48 -14.24 -4.34
C ALA A 134 -19.63 -14.72 -3.44
N LEU A 135 -19.73 -16.03 -3.19
CA LEU A 135 -20.74 -16.60 -2.29
C LEU A 135 -20.57 -16.11 -0.85
N GLY A 136 -19.34 -16.01 -0.34
CA GLY A 136 -19.03 -15.50 0.99
C GLY A 136 -19.47 -14.04 1.19
N VAL A 137 -19.16 -13.18 0.22
CA VAL A 137 -19.63 -11.78 0.24
C VAL A 137 -21.15 -11.69 0.19
N ASN A 138 -21.78 -12.50 -0.68
CA ASN A 138 -23.24 -12.51 -0.81
C ASN A 138 -23.93 -13.07 0.45
N ALA A 139 -23.33 -14.05 1.12
CA ALA A 139 -23.84 -14.54 2.40
C ALA A 139 -23.81 -13.43 3.46
N PHE A 140 -22.72 -12.66 3.55
CA PHE A 140 -22.66 -11.51 4.45
C PHE A 140 -23.74 -10.46 4.16
N LEU A 141 -24.02 -10.16 2.88
CA LEU A 141 -25.10 -9.25 2.49
C LEU A 141 -26.48 -9.72 2.97
N VAL A 142 -26.72 -11.03 3.00
CA VAL A 142 -27.96 -11.64 3.48
C VAL A 142 -28.02 -11.65 5.01
N ASP A 143 -26.90 -11.96 5.67
CA ASP A 143 -26.82 -12.04 7.12
C ASP A 143 -26.85 -10.66 7.78
N ARG A 144 -26.27 -9.65 7.13
CA ARG A 144 -26.10 -8.27 7.62
C ARG A 144 -26.67 -7.23 6.64
N PRO A 145 -27.98 -7.28 6.32
CA PRO A 145 -28.61 -6.29 5.45
C PRO A 145 -28.60 -4.87 6.05
N ASP A 146 -28.41 -4.75 7.37
CA ASP A 146 -28.21 -3.49 8.10
C ASP A 146 -26.90 -2.78 7.73
N GLN A 147 -25.89 -3.53 7.28
CA GLN A 147 -24.59 -2.99 6.86
C GLN A 147 -24.45 -2.86 5.34
N ALA A 148 -25.40 -3.40 4.57
CA ALA A 148 -25.36 -3.36 3.12
C ALA A 148 -25.73 -1.96 2.61
N PRO A 149 -24.94 -1.36 1.70
CA PRO A 149 -25.37 -0.17 0.98
C PRO A 149 -26.67 -0.44 0.23
N ALA A 150 -27.61 0.52 0.23
CA ALA A 150 -28.92 0.33 -0.39
C ALA A 150 -28.89 -0.01 -1.90
N TRP A 151 -27.78 0.29 -2.57
CA TRP A 151 -27.53 0.02 -3.98
C TRP A 151 -26.79 -1.31 -4.25
N ALA A 152 -26.43 -2.07 -3.21
CA ALA A 152 -25.71 -3.33 -3.35
C ALA A 152 -26.53 -4.35 -4.16
N ASP A 153 -25.92 -4.92 -5.19
CA ASP A 153 -26.53 -5.88 -6.12
C ASP A 153 -25.86 -7.26 -6.11
N GLY A 154 -25.04 -7.52 -5.08
CA GLY A 154 -24.26 -8.74 -4.92
C GLY A 154 -22.97 -8.76 -5.75
N VAL A 155 -22.17 -9.79 -5.52
CA VAL A 155 -20.90 -10.04 -6.20
C VAL A 155 -21.03 -11.27 -7.08
N ARG A 156 -20.49 -11.19 -8.29
CA ARG A 156 -20.36 -12.33 -9.20
C ARG A 156 -18.90 -12.78 -9.26
N PRO A 157 -18.61 -14.07 -9.51
CA PRO A 157 -17.24 -14.56 -9.53
C PRO A 157 -16.34 -13.84 -10.56
N GLU A 158 -16.89 -13.42 -11.69
CA GLU A 158 -16.18 -12.65 -12.71
C GLU A 158 -15.83 -11.22 -12.27
N ASP A 159 -16.52 -10.64 -11.28
CA ASP A 159 -16.18 -9.31 -10.76
C ASP A 159 -14.79 -9.32 -10.07
N ILE A 160 -14.43 -10.43 -9.42
CA ILE A 160 -13.09 -10.64 -8.82
C ILE A 160 -12.00 -10.62 -9.88
N LEU A 161 -12.17 -11.39 -10.96
CA LEU A 161 -11.20 -11.41 -12.06
C LEU A 161 -11.15 -10.08 -12.81
N ALA A 162 -12.28 -9.36 -12.91
CA ALA A 162 -12.31 -8.03 -13.51
C ALA A 162 -11.50 -7.03 -12.68
N LEU A 163 -11.64 -7.06 -11.35
CA LEU A 163 -10.85 -6.21 -10.45
C LEU A 163 -9.36 -6.56 -10.50
N TRP A 164 -9.03 -7.85 -10.50
CA TRP A 164 -7.63 -8.30 -10.64
C TRP A 164 -7.01 -7.84 -11.96
N HIS A 165 -7.75 -7.99 -13.06
CA HIS A 165 -7.30 -7.53 -14.37
C HIS A 165 -7.18 -5.99 -14.42
N ALA A 166 -8.12 -5.25 -13.82
CA ALA A 166 -8.04 -3.79 -13.71
C ALA A 166 -6.81 -3.34 -12.91
N PHE A 167 -6.50 -4.03 -11.80
CA PHE A 167 -5.30 -3.79 -11.01
C PHE A 167 -4.03 -3.95 -11.86
N LEU A 168 -3.87 -5.09 -12.53
CA LEU A 168 -2.68 -5.35 -13.37
C LEU A 168 -2.56 -4.40 -14.56
N MET A 169 -3.67 -4.06 -15.21
CA MET A 169 -3.65 -3.14 -16.36
C MET A 169 -3.46 -1.68 -15.97
N SER A 170 -3.64 -1.33 -14.69
CA SER A 170 -3.35 0.03 -14.21
C SER A 170 -1.86 0.39 -14.33
N PHE A 171 -0.97 -0.61 -14.41
CA PHE A 171 0.48 -0.43 -14.59
C PHE A 171 0.92 -0.37 -16.06
N ALA A 172 0.03 -0.66 -17.01
CA ALA A 172 0.39 -0.64 -18.42
C ALA A 172 0.72 0.80 -18.88
N PRO A 173 1.77 1.01 -19.68
CA PRO A 173 2.07 2.32 -20.22
C PRO A 173 0.98 2.72 -21.24
N LEU A 174 0.09 3.63 -20.83
CA LEU A 174 -0.97 4.20 -21.67
C LEU A 174 -0.54 5.58 -22.16
N ASP A 175 0.50 5.60 -23.00
CA ASP A 175 1.29 6.79 -23.33
C ASP A 175 0.68 7.62 -24.47
N LEU A 176 -0.63 7.88 -24.42
CA LEU A 176 -1.31 8.82 -25.33
C LEU A 176 -1.62 10.13 -24.60
N PRO A 177 -0.87 11.22 -24.85
CA PRO A 177 -1.07 12.49 -24.15
C PRO A 177 -2.48 13.04 -24.33
N GLY A 178 -3.15 13.40 -23.23
CA GLY A 178 -4.49 13.99 -23.23
C GLY A 178 -5.63 12.97 -23.30
N ALA A 179 -5.35 11.67 -23.46
CA ALA A 179 -6.36 10.63 -23.29
C ALA A 179 -6.70 10.47 -21.80
N TYR A 180 -7.97 10.21 -21.49
CA TYR A 180 -8.36 9.89 -20.11
C TYR A 180 -7.78 8.53 -19.71
N ARG A 181 -7.11 8.48 -18.57
CA ARG A 181 -6.72 7.25 -17.88
C ARG A 181 -6.77 7.45 -16.37
N PRO A 182 -7.20 6.45 -15.59
CA PRO A 182 -7.01 6.45 -14.15
C PRO A 182 -5.52 6.48 -13.79
N PRO A 183 -5.14 7.01 -12.60
CA PRO A 183 -3.80 6.79 -12.07
C PRO A 183 -3.56 5.28 -11.86
N PRO A 184 -2.28 4.83 -11.88
CA PRO A 184 -1.96 3.44 -11.57
C PRO A 184 -2.40 3.10 -10.14
N ALA A 185 -2.60 1.82 -9.86
CA ALA A 185 -3.04 1.37 -8.53
C ALA A 185 -2.05 1.76 -7.41
N MET A 186 -0.77 1.84 -7.75
CA MET A 186 0.31 2.31 -6.89
C MET A 186 1.47 2.83 -7.74
N ASP A 187 2.07 3.95 -7.35
CA ASP A 187 3.20 4.56 -8.06
C ASP A 187 4.57 4.08 -7.54
N THR A 188 4.65 3.67 -6.28
CA THR A 188 5.90 3.34 -5.59
C THR A 188 5.70 2.21 -4.56
N SER A 189 6.81 1.60 -4.14
CA SER A 189 6.87 0.60 -3.07
C SER A 189 8.32 0.40 -2.64
N SER A 190 8.54 -0.26 -1.51
CA SER A 190 9.86 -0.69 -1.05
C SER A 190 9.85 -2.17 -0.70
N ALA A 191 10.86 -2.91 -1.16
CA ALA A 191 11.15 -4.25 -0.65
C ALA A 191 12.67 -4.49 -0.64
N TRP A 192 13.17 -5.21 0.34
CA TRP A 192 14.58 -5.63 0.37
C TRP A 192 14.75 -6.94 1.10
N ALA A 193 15.79 -7.68 0.74
CA ALA A 193 16.20 -8.90 1.42
C ALA A 193 17.68 -8.86 1.77
N MET A 194 18.02 -9.44 2.92
CA MET A 194 19.38 -9.52 3.45
C MET A 194 19.72 -10.99 3.75
N ALA A 195 20.90 -11.42 3.28
CA ALA A 195 21.40 -12.77 3.48
C ALA A 195 21.95 -12.97 4.92
N PRO A 196 21.98 -14.22 5.44
CA PRO A 196 22.49 -14.52 6.78
C PRO A 196 23.88 -13.94 7.08
N SER A 197 24.79 -13.96 6.10
CA SER A 197 26.16 -13.45 6.23
C SER A 197 26.29 -11.97 6.57
N ARG A 198 25.19 -11.20 6.49
CA ARG A 198 25.10 -9.77 6.82
C ARG A 198 24.14 -9.51 7.97
N MET A 199 23.63 -10.55 8.61
CA MET A 199 22.67 -10.49 9.70
C MET A 199 23.33 -10.87 11.03
N ALA A 200 23.00 -10.15 12.11
CA ALA A 200 23.52 -10.42 13.44
C ALA A 200 23.04 -11.79 13.96
N GLU A 201 21.83 -12.19 13.57
CA GLU A 201 21.18 -13.43 13.97
C GLU A 201 21.43 -14.60 13.00
N ASP A 202 22.28 -14.42 11.97
CA ASP A 202 22.61 -15.45 10.96
C ASP A 202 21.38 -16.08 10.29
N ARG A 203 20.36 -15.25 10.03
CA ARG A 203 19.10 -15.65 9.37
C ARG A 203 18.71 -14.64 8.31
N ALA A 204 18.20 -15.12 7.18
CA ALA A 204 17.74 -14.23 6.12
C ALA A 204 16.57 -13.37 6.58
N VAL A 205 16.53 -12.14 6.10
CA VAL A 205 15.43 -11.19 6.36
C VAL A 205 14.82 -10.72 5.06
N LEU A 206 13.50 -10.58 5.05
CA LEU A 206 12.72 -9.92 4.01
C LEU A 206 11.93 -8.78 4.63
N VAL A 207 11.92 -7.63 3.95
CA VAL A 207 11.03 -6.52 4.27
C VAL A 207 10.18 -6.18 3.05
N ILE A 208 8.89 -5.97 3.31
CA ILE A 208 7.83 -5.69 2.34
C ILE A 208 7.14 -4.41 2.78
N ASN A 209 7.06 -3.40 1.93
CA ASN A 209 6.40 -2.13 2.23
C ASN A 209 5.75 -1.54 0.97
N PRO A 210 4.63 -2.12 0.50
CA PRO A 210 3.84 -1.53 -0.56
C PRO A 210 3.18 -0.23 -0.12
N HIS A 211 3.30 0.78 -0.98
CA HIS A 211 2.60 2.03 -0.80
C HIS A 211 1.23 1.98 -1.51
N GLN A 212 0.26 2.73 -1.01
CA GLN A 212 -1.10 2.76 -1.53
C GLN A 212 -1.71 4.16 -1.43
N HIS A 213 -2.74 4.41 -2.23
CA HIS A 213 -3.68 5.50 -1.94
C HIS A 213 -4.53 5.13 -0.71
N TYR A 214 -4.72 6.10 0.17
CA TYR A 214 -5.48 5.92 1.42
C TYR A 214 -6.99 5.92 1.21
N GLN A 215 -7.43 6.25 -0.01
CA GLN A 215 -8.79 6.11 -0.50
C GLN A 215 -8.75 5.50 -1.90
N GLY A 216 -9.82 4.81 -2.29
CA GLY A 216 -9.96 4.21 -3.61
C GLY A 216 -10.00 2.68 -3.58
N PRO A 217 -9.94 2.03 -4.75
CA PRO A 217 -10.31 0.62 -4.93
C PRO A 217 -9.21 -0.39 -4.58
N PHE A 218 -7.93 0.01 -4.63
CA PHE A 218 -6.79 -0.91 -4.55
C PHE A 218 -6.06 -0.83 -3.20
N GLN A 219 -6.82 -0.97 -2.11
CA GLN A 219 -6.25 -0.93 -0.76
C GLN A 219 -5.83 -2.32 -0.29
N TRP A 220 -4.75 -2.39 0.48
CA TRP A 220 -4.25 -3.62 1.09
C TRP A 220 -5.14 -4.07 2.25
N TYR A 221 -5.24 -5.39 2.40
CA TYR A 221 -5.89 -6.07 3.50
C TYR A 221 -4.96 -7.15 4.05
N GLU A 222 -4.57 -7.02 5.30
CA GLU A 222 -3.73 -8.00 5.97
C GLU A 222 -4.57 -9.23 6.36
N ALA A 223 -4.08 -10.43 6.02
CA ALA A 223 -4.79 -11.68 6.28
C ALA A 223 -3.86 -12.89 6.37
N HIS A 224 -4.39 -13.97 6.93
CA HIS A 224 -3.77 -15.29 6.96
C HIS A 224 -4.70 -16.34 6.33
N LEU A 225 -4.23 -17.05 5.31
CA LEU A 225 -5.00 -18.03 4.55
C LEU A 225 -4.33 -19.41 4.65
N SER A 226 -5.05 -20.40 5.15
CA SER A 226 -4.59 -21.78 5.27
C SER A 226 -5.59 -22.75 4.65
N ALA A 227 -5.12 -23.56 3.69
CA ALA A 227 -5.92 -24.64 3.10
C ALA A 227 -5.02 -25.74 2.51
N GLY A 228 -5.12 -26.95 3.07
CA GLY A 228 -4.25 -28.07 2.69
C GLY A 228 -2.76 -27.76 2.93
N ASP A 229 -1.99 -27.69 1.85
CA ASP A 229 -0.56 -27.34 1.83
C ASP A 229 -0.29 -25.82 1.73
N LEU A 230 -1.33 -25.01 1.52
CA LEU A 230 -1.23 -23.56 1.55
C LEU A 230 -1.26 -23.07 3.00
N ASN A 231 -0.29 -22.23 3.38
CA ASN A 231 -0.29 -21.52 4.65
C ASN A 231 0.38 -20.16 4.45
N MET A 232 -0.38 -19.12 4.08
CA MET A 232 0.15 -17.83 3.65
C MET A 232 -0.33 -16.70 4.54
N TYR A 233 0.60 -15.93 5.10
CA TYR A 233 0.33 -14.69 5.84
C TYR A 233 0.87 -13.49 5.06
N GLY A 234 0.08 -12.43 4.92
CA GLY A 234 0.54 -11.23 4.23
C GLY A 234 -0.57 -10.27 3.85
N ALA A 235 -0.35 -9.54 2.76
CA ALA A 235 -1.32 -8.59 2.22
C ALA A 235 -2.05 -9.16 0.99
N ALA A 236 -3.36 -9.20 1.08
CA ALA A 236 -4.28 -9.28 -0.06
C ALA A 236 -4.66 -7.86 -0.52
N LEU A 237 -5.31 -7.76 -1.69
CA LEU A 237 -6.08 -6.57 -2.06
C LEU A 237 -7.53 -6.77 -1.66
N ARG A 238 -8.22 -5.70 -1.25
CA ARG A 238 -9.66 -5.75 -1.02
C ARG A 238 -10.37 -6.23 -2.30
N GLY A 239 -11.23 -7.24 -2.16
CA GLY A 239 -11.92 -7.92 -3.25
C GLY A 239 -11.11 -9.01 -3.97
N ILE A 240 -9.90 -9.34 -3.53
CA ILE A 240 -9.08 -10.39 -4.14
C ILE A 240 -8.88 -11.56 -3.16
N PRO A 241 -9.14 -12.83 -3.57
CA PRO A 241 -9.21 -13.98 -2.66
C PRO A 241 -7.84 -14.64 -2.37
N VAL A 242 -6.72 -13.93 -2.56
CA VAL A 242 -5.37 -14.48 -2.38
C VAL A 242 -4.43 -13.47 -1.73
N ILE A 243 -3.43 -13.97 -1.00
CA ILE A 243 -2.29 -13.16 -0.55
C ILE A 243 -1.40 -12.83 -1.75
N VAL A 244 -1.21 -11.54 -2.02
CA VAL A 244 -0.41 -11.04 -3.16
C VAL A 244 1.08 -11.02 -2.83
N GLN A 245 1.41 -10.73 -1.57
CA GLN A 245 2.78 -10.68 -1.05
C GLN A 245 2.79 -10.94 0.46
N GLY A 246 3.84 -11.60 0.96
CA GLY A 246 3.87 -12.11 2.33
C GLY A 246 4.84 -13.28 2.50
N HIS A 247 4.55 -14.19 3.43
CA HIS A 247 5.36 -15.37 3.71
C HIS A 247 4.51 -16.60 4.11
N ASN A 248 5.07 -17.80 3.95
CA ASN A 248 4.47 -19.06 4.42
C ASN A 248 5.24 -19.73 5.57
N GLY A 249 6.25 -19.05 6.11
CA GLY A 249 7.13 -19.55 7.16
C GLY A 249 8.38 -20.25 6.63
N ALA A 250 8.33 -20.88 5.45
CA ALA A 250 9.52 -21.39 4.77
C ALA A 250 10.21 -20.32 3.93
N LEU A 251 9.42 -19.51 3.21
CA LEU A 251 9.86 -18.46 2.30
C LEU A 251 8.88 -17.28 2.30
N GLY A 252 9.28 -16.17 1.67
CA GLY A 252 8.41 -15.04 1.40
C GLY A 252 8.85 -14.20 0.22
N TRP A 253 7.96 -13.33 -0.26
CA TRP A 253 8.25 -12.38 -1.33
C TRP A 253 7.52 -11.05 -1.17
N GLY A 254 8.14 -9.99 -1.68
CA GLY A 254 7.56 -8.66 -1.86
C GLY A 254 7.48 -8.29 -3.35
N LEU A 255 6.43 -7.55 -3.72
CA LEU A 255 6.24 -7.02 -5.06
C LEU A 255 6.34 -5.48 -5.04
N THR A 256 7.13 -4.91 -5.94
CA THR A 256 7.23 -3.44 -6.08
C THR A 256 7.03 -3.02 -7.54
N PRO A 257 6.30 -1.92 -7.83
CA PRO A 257 6.14 -1.45 -9.20
C PRO A 257 7.49 -1.22 -9.87
N ASN A 258 7.63 -1.77 -11.08
CA ASN A 258 8.70 -1.45 -12.01
C ASN A 258 8.12 -0.61 -13.17
N PHE A 259 9.01 0.00 -13.96
CA PHE A 259 8.66 0.81 -15.14
C PHE A 259 9.17 0.18 -16.45
N PRO A 260 8.74 -1.06 -16.80
CA PRO A 260 9.06 -1.65 -18.08
C PRO A 260 8.17 -1.12 -19.19
N ASP A 261 8.67 -1.17 -20.42
CA ASP A 261 7.84 -0.97 -21.60
C ASP A 261 7.21 -2.30 -22.05
N PHE A 262 5.99 -2.57 -21.58
CA PHE A 262 5.20 -3.75 -21.92
C PHE A 262 3.85 -3.39 -22.57
N ALA A 263 3.74 -2.22 -23.19
CA ALA A 263 2.61 -1.93 -24.08
C ALA A 263 3.04 -1.00 -25.22
N ASP A 264 2.54 -1.28 -26.42
CA ASP A 264 2.72 -0.41 -27.59
C ASP A 264 1.36 0.15 -28.05
N VAL A 265 1.34 1.41 -28.45
CA VAL A 265 0.16 2.09 -29.02
C VAL A 265 0.26 2.10 -30.54
N TYR A 266 -0.83 1.78 -31.24
CA TYR A 266 -0.90 1.85 -32.69
C TYR A 266 -1.97 2.85 -33.11
N ASP A 267 -1.64 3.72 -34.06
CA ASP A 267 -2.62 4.57 -34.75
C ASP A 267 -3.32 3.70 -35.81
N GLU A 268 -4.62 3.47 -35.64
CA GLU A 268 -5.45 2.66 -36.55
C GLU A 268 -5.81 3.42 -37.85
N GLN A 269 -5.30 4.64 -38.02
CA GLN A 269 -5.40 5.38 -39.27
C GLN A 269 -4.26 4.98 -40.23
N PRO A 270 -4.53 4.78 -41.53
CA PRO A 270 -3.47 4.51 -42.49
C PRO A 270 -2.57 5.72 -42.70
N ALA A 271 -1.28 5.46 -42.98
CA ALA A 271 -0.29 6.50 -43.27
C ALA A 271 -0.72 7.34 -44.49
N GLY A 272 -1.01 8.63 -44.27
CA GLY A 272 -1.38 9.59 -45.33
C GLY A 272 -2.53 10.54 -45.00
N GLY A 273 -3.29 10.31 -43.92
CA GLY A 273 -4.43 11.14 -43.52
C GLY A 273 -4.10 12.39 -42.70
N GLY A 274 -3.04 13.12 -43.05
CA GLY A 274 -2.73 14.39 -42.41
C GLY A 274 -3.67 15.51 -42.87
N GLY A 275 -4.61 15.92 -42.03
CA GLY A 275 -4.93 17.35 -41.89
C GLY A 275 -6.04 17.98 -42.73
N GLU A 276 -6.96 17.25 -43.35
CA GLU A 276 -8.17 17.89 -43.90
C GLU A 276 -9.45 17.48 -43.15
N ALA A 277 -10.14 18.50 -42.65
CA ALA A 277 -11.36 18.43 -41.87
C ALA A 277 -12.37 17.44 -42.48
N ARG A 278 -12.53 16.29 -41.83
CA ARG A 278 -13.61 15.33 -42.11
C ARG A 278 -14.94 16.03 -41.81
N GLY A 279 -15.67 16.41 -42.86
CA GLY A 279 -17.01 16.99 -42.75
C GLY A 279 -17.99 16.00 -42.12
N ASN A 280 -19.03 16.54 -41.47
CA ASN A 280 -20.08 15.76 -40.81
C ASN A 280 -20.69 14.72 -41.80
N PRO A 281 -20.62 13.40 -41.50
CA PRO A 281 -21.17 12.36 -42.37
C PRO A 281 -22.70 12.40 -42.49
N LYS A 282 -23.38 13.28 -41.75
CA LYS A 282 -24.83 13.50 -41.82
C LYS A 282 -25.25 14.72 -42.66
N ASP A 283 -24.35 15.43 -43.35
CA ASP A 283 -24.75 16.56 -44.21
C ASP A 283 -25.33 16.07 -45.55
N PRO A 284 -26.66 16.18 -45.79
CA PRO A 284 -27.30 15.66 -47.00
C PRO A 284 -27.01 16.50 -48.25
N ARG A 285 -26.36 17.66 -48.10
CA ARG A 285 -26.14 18.63 -49.20
C ARG A 285 -24.80 18.49 -49.91
N ARG A 286 -23.91 17.60 -49.44
CA ARG A 286 -22.71 17.20 -50.18
C ARG A 286 -23.02 15.95 -51.01
N SER A 287 -23.36 16.16 -52.27
CA SER A 287 -23.32 15.11 -53.29
C SER A 287 -21.88 14.59 -53.38
N ALA A 288 -21.59 13.45 -52.76
CA ALA A 288 -20.28 12.82 -52.85
C ALA A 288 -20.03 12.39 -54.32
N PRO A 289 -18.89 12.77 -54.96
CA PRO A 289 -18.35 11.93 -56.02
C PRO A 289 -17.99 10.60 -55.35
N GLU A 290 -18.46 9.50 -55.93
CA GLU A 290 -18.26 8.10 -55.49
C GLU A 290 -17.08 7.93 -54.54
N LEU A 291 -17.33 7.96 -53.24
CA LEU A 291 -16.34 7.56 -52.25
C LEU A 291 -16.16 6.04 -52.45
N PRO A 292 -15.00 5.54 -52.90
CA PRO A 292 -14.71 4.14 -52.62
C PRO A 292 -14.86 3.97 -51.11
N PHE A 293 -15.56 2.93 -50.66
CA PHE A 293 -15.62 2.56 -49.25
C PHE A 293 -14.19 2.38 -48.75
N ALA A 294 -13.57 3.46 -48.26
CA ALA A 294 -12.23 3.43 -47.75
C ALA A 294 -12.26 2.53 -46.50
N PRO A 295 -11.28 1.63 -46.32
CA PRO A 295 -11.20 0.77 -45.14
C PRO A 295 -11.36 1.54 -43.81
N GLU A 296 -10.96 2.82 -43.78
CA GLU A 296 -11.13 3.78 -42.69
C GLU A 296 -12.58 3.98 -42.26
N ALA A 297 -13.51 4.11 -43.21
CA ALA A 297 -14.92 4.25 -42.92
C ALA A 297 -15.48 2.96 -42.32
N LEU A 298 -14.97 1.79 -42.76
CA LEU A 298 -15.37 0.50 -42.20
C LEU A 298 -14.92 0.31 -40.75
N ALA A 299 -13.67 0.64 -40.41
CA ALA A 299 -13.14 0.49 -39.06
C ALA A 299 -13.83 1.44 -38.06
N ALA A 300 -14.06 2.70 -38.45
CA ALA A 300 -14.82 3.64 -37.64
C ALA A 300 -16.29 3.22 -37.50
N LEU A 301 -16.93 2.72 -38.57
CA LEU A 301 -18.29 2.17 -38.51
C LEU A 301 -18.36 0.92 -37.64
N GLU A 302 -17.38 0.03 -37.72
CA GLU A 302 -17.31 -1.17 -36.87
C GLU A 302 -17.15 -0.77 -35.40
N TYR A 303 -16.24 0.15 -35.09
CA TYR A 303 -16.07 0.70 -33.75
C TYR A 303 -17.38 1.30 -33.21
N MET A 304 -18.02 2.18 -33.99
CA MET A 304 -19.30 2.80 -33.62
C MET A 304 -20.47 1.81 -33.57
N SER A 305 -20.41 0.70 -34.31
CA SER A 305 -21.46 -0.33 -34.27
C SER A 305 -21.40 -1.18 -32.99
N ARG A 306 -20.25 -1.21 -32.31
CA ARG A 306 -20.01 -1.99 -31.09
C ARG A 306 -20.29 -1.15 -29.83
N THR A 307 -21.38 -0.39 -29.82
CA THR A 307 -21.79 0.38 -28.64
C THR A 307 -22.37 -0.49 -27.55
N ARG A 308 -22.02 -0.18 -26.30
CA ARG A 308 -22.63 -0.77 -25.11
C ARG A 308 -23.31 0.29 -24.26
N PRO A 309 -24.45 -0.04 -23.64
CA PRO A 309 -25.08 0.85 -22.67
C PRO A 309 -24.28 0.87 -21.36
N TYR A 310 -24.26 2.02 -20.70
CA TYR A 310 -23.81 2.21 -19.33
C TYR A 310 -24.73 3.23 -18.64
N HIS A 311 -24.74 3.25 -17.32
CA HIS A 311 -25.72 4.02 -16.56
C HIS A 311 -25.03 5.09 -15.71
N VAL A 312 -25.60 6.29 -15.66
CA VAL A 312 -25.10 7.42 -14.89
C VAL A 312 -26.21 7.97 -13.99
N LEU A 313 -25.95 8.06 -12.69
CA LEU A 313 -26.86 8.71 -11.76
C LEU A 313 -26.79 10.23 -11.94
N THR A 314 -27.90 10.84 -12.32
CA THR A 314 -28.04 12.29 -12.49
C THR A 314 -29.11 12.85 -11.54
N GLU A 315 -29.26 14.16 -11.47
CA GLU A 315 -30.36 14.81 -10.74
C GLU A 315 -31.75 14.35 -11.21
N ARG A 316 -31.87 13.84 -12.45
CA ARG A 316 -33.12 13.33 -13.03
C ARG A 316 -33.34 11.84 -12.79
N GLY A 317 -32.44 11.18 -12.06
CA GLY A 317 -32.39 9.73 -11.87
C GLY A 317 -31.33 9.07 -12.75
N LEU A 318 -31.46 7.74 -12.89
CA LEU A 318 -30.51 6.92 -13.64
C LEU A 318 -30.72 7.11 -15.16
N GLU A 319 -29.71 7.65 -15.84
CA GLU A 319 -29.69 7.86 -17.28
C GLU A 319 -28.89 6.74 -17.97
N GLU A 320 -29.46 6.12 -19.01
CA GLU A 320 -28.73 5.20 -19.87
C GLU A 320 -28.00 5.98 -20.98
N ARG A 321 -26.68 5.79 -21.06
CA ARG A 321 -25.79 6.35 -22.08
C ARG A 321 -25.09 5.23 -22.83
N HIS A 322 -24.47 5.57 -23.95
CA HIS A 322 -23.83 4.58 -24.82
C HIS A 322 -22.39 4.97 -25.12
N THR A 323 -21.51 3.98 -25.16
CA THR A 323 -20.11 4.16 -25.54
C THR A 323 -19.64 3.01 -26.44
N PRO A 324 -18.85 3.27 -27.49
CA PRO A 324 -18.27 2.21 -28.31
C PRO A 324 -17.26 1.40 -27.49
N VAL A 325 -17.35 0.07 -27.58
CA VAL A 325 -16.46 -0.89 -26.92
C VAL A 325 -15.98 -1.89 -27.97
N TYR A 326 -14.72 -1.77 -28.35
CA TYR A 326 -14.12 -2.68 -29.32
C TYR A 326 -12.78 -3.19 -28.83
N LEU A 327 -12.73 -4.52 -28.63
CA LEU A 327 -11.49 -5.26 -28.41
C LEU A 327 -11.07 -5.85 -29.76
N GLY A 328 -10.03 -5.28 -30.36
CA GLY A 328 -9.44 -5.75 -31.61
C GLY A 328 -8.43 -6.88 -31.37
N ALA A 329 -7.74 -7.30 -32.43
CA ALA A 329 -6.72 -8.35 -32.33
C ALA A 329 -5.50 -7.96 -31.47
N ARG A 330 -5.17 -6.66 -31.39
CA ARG A 330 -4.05 -6.14 -30.58
C ARG A 330 -4.44 -5.90 -29.12
N GLY A 331 -5.70 -5.57 -28.86
CA GLY A 331 -6.21 -5.22 -27.54
C GLY A 331 -7.31 -4.16 -27.63
N PRO A 332 -7.49 -3.32 -26.60
CA PRO A 332 -8.57 -2.36 -26.55
C PRO A 332 -8.34 -1.21 -27.55
N ILE A 333 -9.42 -0.74 -28.16
CA ILE A 333 -9.41 0.40 -29.09
C ILE A 333 -10.11 1.61 -28.45
N LEU A 334 -9.45 2.75 -28.41
CA LEU A 334 -9.94 4.00 -27.81
C LEU A 334 -9.77 5.18 -28.78
N GLU A 335 -10.60 6.20 -28.62
CA GLU A 335 -10.43 7.45 -29.39
C GLU A 335 -9.31 8.31 -28.79
N GLY A 336 -8.52 8.93 -29.67
CA GLY A 336 -7.52 9.91 -29.26
C GLY A 336 -8.13 11.30 -29.03
N PRO A 337 -7.47 12.16 -28.23
CA PRO A 337 -7.99 13.48 -27.86
C PRO A 337 -8.13 14.46 -29.03
N GLN A 338 -7.40 14.24 -30.14
CA GLN A 338 -7.44 15.07 -31.36
C GLN A 338 -8.29 14.44 -32.46
N GLY A 339 -9.02 13.35 -32.14
CA GLY A 339 -9.66 12.47 -33.12
C GLY A 339 -8.72 11.34 -33.58
N GLY A 340 -9.30 10.28 -34.14
CA GLY A 340 -8.59 9.06 -34.50
C GLY A 340 -8.86 7.89 -33.56
N LEU A 341 -8.56 6.67 -34.02
CA LEU A 341 -8.69 5.44 -33.23
C LEU A 341 -7.30 4.87 -32.98
N PHE A 342 -7.06 4.45 -31.74
CA PHE A 342 -5.79 3.89 -31.31
C PHE A 342 -6.02 2.54 -30.66
N SER A 343 -5.17 1.55 -30.94
CA SER A 343 -5.18 0.27 -30.22
C SER A 343 -3.96 0.12 -29.33
N TRP A 344 -4.16 -0.51 -28.18
CA TRP A 344 -3.09 -0.88 -27.27
C TRP A 344 -2.79 -2.35 -27.39
N ARG A 345 -1.52 -2.69 -27.64
CA ARG A 345 -1.01 -4.05 -27.53
C ARG A 345 -0.28 -4.18 -26.21
N ILE A 346 -0.89 -4.89 -25.25
CA ILE A 346 -0.40 -4.94 -23.86
C ILE A 346 0.06 -6.35 -23.48
N GLY A 347 1.20 -6.41 -22.79
CA GLY A 347 1.80 -7.59 -22.21
C GLY A 347 0.90 -8.21 -21.15
N GLY A 348 0.51 -9.46 -21.36
CA GLY A 348 -0.35 -10.18 -20.43
C GLY A 348 -1.81 -9.71 -20.36
N TYR A 349 -2.28 -8.89 -21.31
CA TYR A 349 -3.66 -8.39 -21.36
C TYR A 349 -4.73 -9.48 -21.23
N GLY A 350 -4.60 -10.58 -21.98
CA GLY A 350 -5.56 -11.68 -21.93
C GLY A 350 -5.31 -12.71 -20.83
N MET A 351 -4.33 -12.52 -19.95
CA MET A 351 -3.89 -13.54 -18.99
C MET A 351 -4.72 -13.46 -17.70
N THR A 352 -5.44 -14.55 -17.38
CA THR A 352 -6.31 -14.62 -16.19
C THR A 352 -5.81 -15.60 -15.12
N GLY A 353 -4.63 -16.20 -15.31
CA GLY A 353 -4.06 -17.20 -14.39
C GLY A 353 -3.29 -16.62 -13.19
N GLY A 354 -3.35 -15.31 -12.95
CA GLY A 354 -2.56 -14.65 -11.89
C GLY A 354 -2.87 -15.16 -10.48
N LEU A 355 -4.15 -15.44 -10.18
CA LEU A 355 -4.56 -15.99 -8.88
C LEU A 355 -3.96 -17.39 -8.65
N ARG A 356 -4.00 -18.26 -9.67
CA ARG A 356 -3.35 -19.58 -9.63
C ARG A 356 -1.85 -19.47 -9.41
N GLN A 357 -1.17 -18.55 -10.10
CA GLN A 357 0.26 -18.34 -9.92
C GLN A 357 0.60 -17.96 -8.46
N LEU A 358 -0.15 -17.04 -7.86
CA LEU A 358 0.06 -16.62 -6.46
C LEU A 358 -0.14 -17.77 -5.46
N ILE A 359 -1.14 -18.63 -5.68
CA ILE A 359 -1.36 -19.83 -4.85
C ILE A 359 -0.17 -20.79 -4.94
N GLU A 360 0.36 -21.04 -6.14
CA GLU A 360 1.49 -21.96 -6.32
C GLU A 360 2.80 -21.37 -5.77
N MET A 361 2.98 -20.05 -5.85
CA MET A 361 4.06 -19.36 -5.15
C MET A 361 3.93 -19.51 -3.63
N GLY A 362 2.72 -19.40 -3.08
CA GLY A 362 2.46 -19.55 -1.65
C GLY A 362 2.60 -20.97 -1.11
N ARG A 363 2.47 -21.99 -1.97
CA ARG A 363 2.71 -23.41 -1.64
C ARG A 363 4.17 -23.81 -1.67
N ALA A 364 5.00 -23.07 -2.39
CA ALA A 364 6.41 -23.40 -2.54
C ALA A 364 7.13 -23.46 -1.18
N GLN A 365 8.04 -24.42 -1.02
CA GLN A 365 8.79 -24.67 0.21
C GLN A 365 10.28 -24.33 0.11
N ASN A 366 10.74 -23.96 -1.09
CA ASN A 366 12.11 -23.55 -1.40
C ASN A 366 12.15 -22.70 -2.68
N LEU A 367 13.31 -22.10 -2.94
CA LEU A 367 13.53 -21.21 -4.08
C LEU A 367 13.24 -21.87 -5.43
N ALA A 368 13.60 -23.15 -5.62
CA ALA A 368 13.38 -23.84 -6.88
C ALA A 368 11.89 -24.00 -7.21
N GLN A 369 11.07 -24.39 -6.22
CA GLN A 369 9.62 -24.46 -6.36
C GLN A 369 9.00 -23.07 -6.61
N PHE A 370 9.51 -22.04 -5.93
CA PHE A 370 9.06 -20.67 -6.11
C PHE A 370 9.34 -20.14 -7.52
N GLN A 371 10.56 -20.38 -8.05
CA GLN A 371 10.93 -20.02 -9.42
C GLN A 371 10.11 -20.80 -10.46
N ALA A 372 9.81 -22.08 -10.20
CA ALA A 372 8.92 -22.85 -11.07
C ALA A 372 7.51 -22.25 -11.11
N ALA A 373 6.95 -21.83 -9.98
CA ALA A 373 5.67 -21.13 -9.94
C ALA A 373 5.72 -19.77 -10.67
N LEU A 374 6.80 -19.00 -10.48
CA LEU A 374 7.02 -17.72 -11.18
C LEU A 374 7.08 -17.86 -12.71
N SER A 375 7.63 -18.97 -13.22
CA SER A 375 7.80 -19.20 -14.65
C SER A 375 6.49 -19.22 -15.45
N ALA A 376 5.35 -19.42 -14.78
CA ALA A 376 4.02 -19.29 -15.39
C ALA A 376 3.76 -17.89 -15.96
N GLY A 377 4.39 -16.86 -15.37
CA GLY A 377 4.38 -15.46 -15.81
C GLY A 377 2.98 -14.92 -16.13
N GLN A 378 1.99 -15.23 -15.30
CA GLN A 378 0.63 -14.70 -15.39
C GLN A 378 0.49 -13.29 -14.79
N ILE A 379 1.50 -12.83 -14.06
CA ILE A 379 1.60 -11.46 -13.53
C ILE A 379 2.54 -10.66 -14.46
N PRO A 380 2.04 -9.62 -15.15
CA PRO A 380 2.75 -8.96 -16.24
C PRO A 380 3.84 -7.98 -15.83
N CYS A 381 3.93 -7.60 -14.55
CA CYS A 381 4.89 -6.62 -14.06
C CYS A 381 5.28 -6.87 -12.59
N PHE A 382 6.04 -5.94 -12.03
CA PHE A 382 6.68 -5.88 -10.70
C PHE A 382 8.14 -6.33 -10.63
N HIS A 383 8.93 -5.67 -9.80
CA HIS A 383 10.07 -6.32 -9.18
C HIS A 383 9.57 -7.40 -8.21
N VAL A 384 10.26 -8.53 -8.16
CA VAL A 384 10.06 -9.58 -7.16
C VAL A 384 11.30 -9.63 -6.28
N VAL A 385 11.13 -9.49 -4.97
CA VAL A 385 12.19 -9.67 -3.96
C VAL A 385 11.80 -10.83 -3.07
N TYR A 386 12.73 -11.77 -2.84
CA TYR A 386 12.47 -13.03 -2.15
C TYR A 386 13.53 -13.31 -1.08
N ALA A 387 13.12 -13.98 0.00
CA ALA A 387 14.04 -14.66 0.92
C ALA A 387 13.44 -15.94 1.51
N ASP A 388 14.29 -16.83 2.02
CA ASP A 388 13.86 -18.08 2.67
C ASP A 388 14.72 -18.54 3.86
N ARG A 389 14.24 -19.57 4.56
CA ARG A 389 14.90 -20.19 5.72
C ARG A 389 16.21 -20.90 5.41
N GLU A 390 16.50 -21.19 4.15
CA GLU A 390 17.79 -21.76 3.72
C GLU A 390 18.86 -20.67 3.57
N GLY A 391 18.48 -19.41 3.73
CA GLY A 391 19.38 -18.27 3.62
C GLY A 391 19.46 -17.69 2.21
N ASN A 392 18.62 -18.16 1.27
CA ASN A 392 18.62 -17.63 -0.08
C ASN A 392 17.92 -16.27 -0.12
N ILE A 393 18.47 -15.36 -0.92
CA ILE A 393 17.82 -14.14 -1.35
C ILE A 393 17.79 -14.11 -2.89
N PHE A 394 16.67 -13.66 -3.45
CA PHE A 394 16.47 -13.65 -4.90
C PHE A 394 15.76 -12.38 -5.36
N TYR A 395 16.10 -11.95 -6.56
CA TYR A 395 15.45 -10.85 -7.25
C TYR A 395 15.15 -11.20 -8.71
N LEU A 396 14.00 -10.73 -9.20
CA LEU A 396 13.60 -10.76 -10.61
C LEU A 396 12.98 -9.42 -11.00
N TYR A 397 13.42 -8.84 -12.12
CA TYR A 397 12.72 -7.76 -12.80
C TYR A 397 11.59 -8.35 -13.66
N ASN A 398 10.45 -8.68 -13.04
CA ASN A 398 9.36 -9.40 -13.71
C ASN A 398 8.59 -8.45 -14.63
N THR A 399 8.47 -8.83 -15.91
CA THR A 399 7.68 -8.10 -16.90
C THR A 399 7.28 -9.03 -18.05
N ARG A 400 6.22 -8.68 -18.80
CA ARG A 400 5.75 -9.43 -19.97
C ARG A 400 5.75 -8.62 -21.26
N PRO A 401 6.88 -8.03 -21.67
CA PRO A 401 6.94 -7.31 -22.93
C PRO A 401 6.93 -8.30 -24.09
N GLY A 402 6.51 -7.84 -25.26
CA GLY A 402 6.80 -8.56 -26.49
C GLY A 402 8.25 -8.37 -26.94
N LEU A 403 8.76 -9.36 -27.66
CA LEU A 403 10.00 -9.22 -28.40
C LEU A 403 9.82 -8.18 -29.51
N ARG A 404 10.53 -7.06 -29.37
CA ARG A 404 10.68 -6.03 -30.39
C ARG A 404 11.96 -6.33 -31.17
N PRO A 405 11.94 -6.29 -32.52
CA PRO A 405 13.18 -6.41 -33.27
C PRO A 405 14.12 -5.26 -32.91
N ASP A 406 15.35 -5.59 -32.50
CA ASP A 406 16.48 -4.65 -32.53
C ASP A 406 16.63 -4.22 -33.99
N MET A 407 16.28 -2.99 -34.35
CA MET A 407 16.19 -2.57 -35.75
C MET A 407 17.55 -2.71 -36.49
N PRO A 408 17.59 -3.31 -37.70
CA PRO A 408 18.24 -2.64 -38.86
C PRO A 408 17.61 -3.01 -40.25
N PRO A 409 18.03 -2.44 -41.41
CA PRO A 409 18.06 -1.05 -41.85
C PRO A 409 17.30 -0.85 -43.20
N VAL A 410 15.96 -0.72 -43.26
CA VAL A 410 15.26 -0.25 -44.51
C VAL A 410 13.93 0.48 -44.23
N LEU A 411 13.92 1.43 -43.30
CA LEU A 411 12.91 2.52 -43.32
C LEU A 411 13.55 3.92 -43.09
N ASN A 412 14.83 3.99 -42.68
CA ASN A 412 15.53 5.25 -42.43
C ASN A 412 16.12 5.94 -43.68
N ASN A 413 15.83 5.47 -44.90
CA ASN A 413 16.39 6.06 -46.14
C ASN A 413 15.38 6.86 -46.97
N THR A 414 14.23 7.22 -46.41
CA THR A 414 13.40 8.28 -46.99
C THR A 414 13.80 9.61 -46.33
N PRO A 415 14.36 10.58 -47.08
CA PRO A 415 14.63 11.90 -46.53
C PRO A 415 13.35 12.48 -45.91
N GLY A 416 13.36 12.73 -44.60
CA GLY A 416 12.23 13.29 -43.86
C GLY A 416 11.39 12.32 -43.02
N GLN A 417 11.72 11.02 -42.94
CA GLN A 417 11.08 10.11 -41.97
C GLN A 417 11.86 10.07 -40.65
N GLU A 418 11.17 10.33 -39.53
CA GLU A 418 11.74 10.20 -38.18
C GLU A 418 12.08 8.73 -37.86
N PRO A 419 13.10 8.46 -37.03
CA PRO A 419 13.39 7.13 -36.54
C PRO A 419 12.18 6.51 -35.84
N LEU A 420 12.00 5.19 -35.98
CA LEU A 420 10.98 4.45 -35.23
C LEU A 420 11.24 4.61 -33.72
N SER A 421 10.22 5.03 -32.98
CA SER A 421 10.23 5.12 -31.51
C SER A 421 8.98 4.43 -30.97
N TYR A 422 9.17 3.53 -30.01
CA TYR A 422 8.09 2.84 -29.30
C TYR A 422 7.42 3.75 -28.23
N ASP A 423 7.93 4.97 -28.05
CA ASP A 423 7.39 5.98 -27.12
C ASP A 423 6.26 6.83 -27.75
N ARG A 424 5.87 6.49 -28.98
CA ARG A 424 4.84 7.21 -29.74
C ARG A 424 3.95 6.22 -30.46
N PRO A 425 2.69 6.60 -30.80
CA PRO A 425 1.82 5.76 -31.58
C PRO A 425 2.49 5.29 -32.88
N LEU A 426 2.53 3.97 -33.07
CA LEU A 426 3.09 3.31 -34.25
C LEU A 426 2.04 3.31 -35.39
N PRO A 427 2.44 3.57 -36.65
CA PRO A 427 1.52 3.45 -37.78
C PRO A 427 0.94 2.04 -37.94
N LEU A 428 -0.34 1.95 -38.32
CA LEU A 428 -1.04 0.68 -38.60
C LEU A 428 -0.26 -0.24 -39.56
N THR A 429 0.45 0.33 -40.53
CA THR A 429 1.21 -0.41 -41.55
C THR A 429 2.41 -1.17 -41.00
N LEU A 430 2.81 -0.91 -39.75
CA LEU A 430 3.88 -1.61 -39.04
C LEU A 430 3.38 -2.84 -38.28
N ASP A 431 2.20 -3.37 -38.62
CA ASP A 431 1.67 -4.62 -38.05
C ASP A 431 2.64 -5.80 -38.19
N VAL A 432 3.47 -5.79 -39.25
CA VAL A 432 4.57 -6.75 -39.48
C VAL A 432 5.72 -6.66 -38.46
N LEU A 433 5.81 -5.58 -37.68
CA LEU A 433 6.73 -5.43 -36.53
C LEU A 433 6.03 -5.75 -35.19
N GLY A 434 4.77 -6.16 -35.22
CA GLY A 434 4.04 -6.58 -34.03
C GLY A 434 4.78 -7.71 -33.29
N TRP A 435 4.71 -7.71 -31.96
CA TRP A 435 5.44 -8.66 -31.11
C TRP A 435 5.37 -10.10 -31.65
N ALA A 436 6.53 -10.70 -31.91
CA ALA A 436 6.59 -12.07 -32.40
C ALA A 436 6.14 -13.05 -31.31
N GLU A 437 6.74 -12.95 -30.12
CA GLU A 437 6.41 -13.72 -28.92
C GLU A 437 6.63 -12.84 -27.68
N LEU A 438 6.04 -13.22 -26.53
CA LEU A 438 6.34 -12.58 -25.24
C LEU A 438 7.71 -13.03 -24.75
N VAL A 439 8.45 -12.13 -24.09
CA VAL A 439 9.71 -12.47 -23.43
C VAL A 439 9.44 -13.50 -22.32
N ALA A 440 10.25 -14.56 -22.30
CA ALA A 440 10.18 -15.59 -21.28
C ALA A 440 10.74 -15.07 -19.95
N VAL A 441 10.20 -15.55 -18.82
CA VAL A 441 10.54 -15.07 -17.48
C VAL A 441 12.03 -15.30 -17.15
N ASP A 442 12.60 -16.40 -17.64
CA ASP A 442 14.01 -16.77 -17.45
C ASP A 442 14.99 -15.94 -18.29
N ALA A 443 14.50 -15.17 -19.27
CA ALA A 443 15.29 -14.24 -20.06
C ALA A 443 15.38 -12.83 -19.44
N LEU A 444 14.67 -12.59 -18.34
CA LEU A 444 14.63 -11.29 -17.66
C LEU A 444 15.79 -11.11 -16.67
N PRO A 445 16.18 -9.86 -16.34
CA PRO A 445 17.19 -9.60 -15.32
C PRO A 445 16.82 -10.23 -13.97
N ALA A 446 17.66 -11.14 -13.49
CA ALA A 446 17.46 -11.84 -12.22
C ALA A 446 18.79 -12.12 -11.53
N ILE A 447 18.80 -12.14 -10.19
CA ILE A 447 19.98 -12.46 -9.39
C ILE A 447 19.61 -13.25 -8.13
N THR A 448 20.40 -14.26 -7.83
CA THR A 448 20.31 -15.06 -6.60
C THR A 448 21.59 -14.90 -5.80
N ASN A 449 21.47 -14.68 -4.49
CA ASN A 449 22.59 -14.65 -3.54
C ASN A 449 23.79 -13.80 -4.00
N PRO A 450 23.62 -12.49 -4.26
CA PRO A 450 24.72 -11.63 -4.67
C PRO A 450 25.81 -11.56 -3.59
N ALA A 451 27.06 -11.34 -4.01
CA ALA A 451 28.22 -11.26 -3.11
C ALA A 451 28.14 -10.12 -2.08
N SER A 452 27.34 -9.09 -2.35
CA SER A 452 27.03 -7.98 -1.42
C SER A 452 26.22 -8.43 -0.19
N GLY A 453 25.53 -9.57 -0.30
CA GLY A 453 24.63 -10.12 0.70
C GLY A 453 23.26 -9.43 0.80
N TYR A 454 22.88 -8.55 -0.16
CA TYR A 454 21.55 -7.94 -0.16
C TYR A 454 20.98 -7.72 -1.57
N VAL A 455 19.65 -7.64 -1.67
CA VAL A 455 18.91 -7.15 -2.84
C VAL A 455 17.85 -6.13 -2.40
N GLN A 456 17.57 -5.12 -3.22
CA GLN A 456 16.53 -4.13 -2.92
C GLN A 456 15.79 -3.66 -4.19
N ALA A 457 14.51 -3.37 -4.03
CA ALA A 457 13.62 -2.82 -5.04
C ALA A 457 12.81 -1.68 -4.43
N CYS A 458 13.38 -0.48 -4.41
CA CYS A 458 12.81 0.72 -3.78
C CYS A 458 12.59 1.84 -4.81
N GLY A 459 12.20 1.51 -6.04
CA GLY A 459 12.14 2.45 -7.15
C GLY A 459 13.53 2.65 -7.75
N ASN A 460 14.07 1.58 -8.33
CA ASN A 460 15.38 1.53 -8.96
C ASN A 460 15.37 0.64 -10.19
N PRO A 461 16.23 0.91 -11.17
CA PRO A 461 16.43 -0.03 -12.27
C PRO A 461 17.08 -1.34 -11.79
N PRO A 462 16.98 -2.42 -12.58
CA PRO A 462 17.55 -3.72 -12.19
C PRO A 462 19.07 -3.64 -11.94
N TRP A 463 19.79 -2.78 -12.66
CA TRP A 463 21.24 -2.61 -12.55
C TRP A 463 21.72 -2.01 -11.22
N THR A 464 20.82 -1.50 -10.37
CA THR A 464 21.14 -0.99 -9.03
C THR A 464 20.36 -1.73 -7.94
N VAL A 465 19.93 -2.96 -8.20
CA VAL A 465 19.30 -3.85 -7.20
C VAL A 465 20.26 -4.23 -6.08
N THR A 466 21.56 -4.29 -6.36
CA THR A 466 22.62 -4.71 -5.43
C THR A 466 23.96 -4.06 -5.79
N GLU A 467 25.04 -4.36 -5.06
CA GLU A 467 26.39 -3.95 -5.45
C GLU A 467 26.92 -4.83 -6.58
N ASN A 468 27.41 -4.20 -7.64
CA ASN A 468 28.08 -4.85 -8.79
C ASN A 468 27.29 -6.05 -9.35
N PRO A 469 26.00 -5.90 -9.73
CA PRO A 469 25.27 -6.99 -10.38
C PRO A 469 25.99 -7.44 -11.67
N PRO A 470 25.86 -8.71 -12.08
CA PRO A 470 26.51 -9.24 -13.27
C PRO A 470 25.87 -8.75 -14.58
N PHE A 471 24.90 -7.83 -14.47
CA PHE A 471 24.15 -7.25 -15.58
C PHE A 471 24.12 -5.73 -15.48
N GLY A 472 24.18 -5.09 -16.64
CA GLY A 472 24.02 -3.64 -16.80
C GLY A 472 23.09 -3.27 -17.95
N PRO A 473 22.80 -1.97 -18.13
CA PRO A 473 21.90 -1.49 -19.17
C PRO A 473 22.38 -1.84 -20.58
N ALA A 474 23.67 -2.09 -20.79
CA ALA A 474 24.22 -2.50 -22.09
C ALA A 474 23.86 -3.94 -22.50
N ASN A 475 23.38 -4.76 -21.58
CA ASN A 475 23.04 -6.16 -21.82
C ASN A 475 21.58 -6.36 -22.26
N TRP A 476 20.72 -5.33 -22.17
CA TRP A 476 19.31 -5.39 -22.55
C TRP A 476 18.92 -4.19 -23.43
N PRO A 477 17.84 -4.31 -24.21
CA PRO A 477 17.31 -3.18 -24.96
C PRO A 477 16.91 -2.03 -24.03
N GLY A 478 17.18 -0.79 -24.47
CA GLY A 478 16.91 0.41 -23.65
C GLY A 478 15.43 0.63 -23.30
N TRP A 479 14.51 -0.03 -24.00
CA TRP A 479 13.08 0.00 -23.70
C TRP A 479 12.68 -0.92 -22.54
N LEU A 480 13.49 -1.93 -22.17
CA LEU A 480 13.08 -2.96 -21.21
C LEU A 480 12.85 -2.39 -19.81
N ALA A 481 13.72 -1.49 -19.35
CA ALA A 481 13.63 -0.89 -18.02
C ALA A 481 13.88 0.62 -18.11
N ARG A 482 12.83 1.39 -17.80
CA ARG A 482 12.84 2.86 -17.82
C ARG A 482 12.87 3.47 -16.42
N ASP A 483 13.03 2.63 -15.40
CA ASP A 483 13.07 3.02 -14.00
C ASP A 483 14.17 4.05 -13.74
N GLY A 484 13.79 5.13 -13.06
CA GLY A 484 14.75 6.02 -12.42
C GLY A 484 15.34 5.37 -11.16
N ASP A 485 16.55 5.77 -10.79
CA ASP A 485 17.11 5.41 -9.48
C ASP A 485 16.71 6.49 -8.47
N SER A 486 15.71 6.19 -7.64
CA SER A 486 15.15 7.13 -6.68
C SER A 486 16.10 7.40 -5.51
N HIS A 487 15.96 8.55 -4.86
CA HIS A 487 16.73 8.86 -3.65
C HIS A 487 16.40 7.91 -2.50
N ARG A 488 15.17 7.37 -2.45
CA ARG A 488 14.76 6.32 -1.52
C ARG A 488 15.53 5.02 -1.76
N ALA A 489 15.71 4.61 -3.01
CA ALA A 489 16.54 3.45 -3.34
C ALA A 489 18.02 3.68 -3.01
N MET A 490 18.55 4.88 -3.27
CA MET A 490 19.90 5.26 -2.87
C MET A 490 20.07 5.18 -1.34
N ARG A 491 19.08 5.68 -0.59
CA ARG A 491 19.05 5.60 0.88
C ARG A 491 18.98 4.16 1.38
N ALA A 492 18.12 3.32 0.78
CA ALA A 492 18.05 1.90 1.09
C ALA A 492 19.41 1.22 0.92
N ARG A 493 20.08 1.42 -0.22
CA ARG A 493 21.41 0.85 -0.47
C ARG A 493 22.47 1.37 0.49
N GLN A 494 22.44 2.67 0.82
CA GLN A 494 23.35 3.25 1.81
C GLN A 494 23.22 2.52 3.16
N LEU A 495 21.99 2.26 3.60
CA LEU A 495 21.73 1.54 4.84
C LEU A 495 22.15 0.07 4.71
N LEU A 496 21.72 -0.64 3.68
CA LEU A 496 22.00 -2.09 3.49
C LEU A 496 23.49 -2.38 3.30
N ARG A 497 24.28 -1.45 2.75
CA ARG A 497 25.73 -1.59 2.63
C ARG A 497 26.46 -1.54 3.98
N ALA A 498 25.88 -0.85 4.96
CA ALA A 498 26.52 -0.55 6.23
C ALA A 498 26.60 -1.77 7.15
N GLY A 499 27.66 -2.55 7.01
CA GLY A 499 28.05 -3.62 7.93
C GLY A 499 27.00 -4.72 8.14
N THR A 500 27.15 -5.44 9.25
CA THR A 500 26.17 -6.41 9.74
C THR A 500 25.00 -5.66 10.41
N ARG A 501 23.77 -6.15 10.24
CA ARG A 501 22.53 -5.57 10.81
C ARG A 501 21.73 -6.60 11.60
N SER A 502 21.01 -6.16 12.62
CA SER A 502 20.04 -6.99 13.34
C SER A 502 18.68 -7.02 12.63
N PHE A 503 17.82 -7.98 12.96
CA PHE A 503 16.44 -7.99 12.48
C PHE A 503 15.69 -6.72 12.89
N ARG A 504 15.94 -6.24 14.11
CA ARG A 504 15.37 -4.99 14.63
C ARG A 504 15.82 -3.75 13.85
N ASP A 505 17.04 -3.75 13.31
CA ASP A 505 17.50 -2.67 12.45
C ASP A 505 16.65 -2.59 11.17
N HIS A 506 16.36 -3.72 10.55
CA HIS A 506 15.49 -3.78 9.36
C HIS A 506 14.05 -3.32 9.66
N GLN A 507 13.51 -3.64 10.83
CA GLN A 507 12.23 -3.09 11.28
C GLN A 507 12.29 -1.57 11.44
N SER A 508 13.37 -1.05 12.00
CA SER A 508 13.56 0.39 12.22
C SER A 508 13.74 1.16 10.91
N MET A 509 14.33 0.54 9.88
CA MET A 509 14.51 1.15 8.55
C MET A 509 13.18 1.49 7.85
N LEU A 510 12.08 0.78 8.14
CA LEU A 510 10.74 1.13 7.63
C LEU A 510 10.29 2.52 8.07
N PHE A 511 10.86 3.04 9.17
CA PHE A 511 10.52 4.33 9.76
C PHE A 511 11.64 5.37 9.58
N ASP A 512 12.57 5.16 8.64
CA ASP A 512 13.63 6.12 8.33
C ASP A 512 13.03 7.35 7.63
N THR A 513 13.14 8.50 8.31
CA THR A 513 12.60 9.81 7.88
C THR A 513 13.67 10.74 7.34
N VAL A 514 14.87 10.23 7.06
CA VAL A 514 15.92 11.01 6.40
C VAL A 514 15.46 11.38 5.01
N VAL A 515 15.72 12.63 4.62
CA VAL A 515 15.37 13.19 3.31
C VAL A 515 16.62 13.18 2.43
N PRO A 516 16.93 12.06 1.74
CA PRO A 516 18.18 11.90 1.00
C PRO A 516 18.39 12.99 -0.05
N ALA A 517 17.36 13.40 -0.77
CA ALA A 517 17.49 14.44 -1.79
C ALA A 517 17.85 15.82 -1.23
N ALA A 518 17.48 16.10 0.03
CA ALA A 518 17.88 17.34 0.71
C ALA A 518 19.38 17.36 1.01
N MET A 519 19.99 16.20 1.26
CA MET A 519 21.43 16.09 1.51
C MET A 519 22.26 16.52 0.29
N ASP A 520 21.72 16.33 -0.91
CA ASP A 520 22.38 16.71 -2.16
C ASP A 520 22.03 18.15 -2.58
N THR A 521 20.79 18.60 -2.37
CA THR A 521 20.33 19.90 -2.89
C THR A 521 20.57 21.08 -1.97
N VAL A 522 20.40 20.91 -0.66
CA VAL A 522 20.54 22.02 0.29
C VAL A 522 21.97 22.58 0.28
N PRO A 523 23.05 21.76 0.26
CA PRO A 523 24.40 22.30 0.16
C PRO A 523 24.63 23.11 -1.12
N VAL A 524 24.04 22.70 -2.24
CA VAL A 524 24.15 23.43 -3.52
C VAL A 524 23.43 24.76 -3.45
N LEU A 525 22.19 24.80 -2.93
CA LEU A 525 21.45 26.04 -2.72
C LEU A 525 22.22 27.02 -1.82
N LEU A 526 22.75 26.54 -0.70
CA LEU A 526 23.53 27.36 0.23
C LEU A 526 24.80 27.90 -0.42
N ALA A 527 25.51 27.07 -1.20
CA ALA A 527 26.69 27.51 -1.94
C ALA A 527 26.35 28.57 -3.02
N ILE A 528 25.21 28.46 -3.69
CA ILE A 528 24.73 29.49 -4.63
C ILE A 528 24.49 30.80 -3.88
N ALA A 529 23.80 30.75 -2.74
CA ALA A 529 23.51 31.94 -1.94
C ALA A 529 24.79 32.63 -1.43
N ASP A 530 25.80 31.87 -1.00
CA ASP A 530 27.07 32.41 -0.51
C ASP A 530 27.92 33.01 -1.66
N ASN A 531 27.85 32.43 -2.87
CA ASN A 531 28.63 32.89 -4.03
C ASN A 531 27.95 33.95 -4.89
N ARG A 532 26.64 34.17 -4.72
CA ARG A 532 25.84 35.17 -5.46
C ARG A 532 25.18 36.16 -4.51
N PRO A 533 25.98 36.96 -3.75
CA PRO A 533 25.43 37.96 -2.83
C PRO A 533 24.62 39.04 -3.56
N ASP A 534 24.84 39.23 -4.86
CA ASP A 534 24.04 40.08 -5.73
C ASP A 534 22.58 39.60 -5.82
N LEU A 535 22.36 38.30 -6.04
CA LEU A 535 21.02 37.72 -6.08
C LEU A 535 20.36 37.72 -4.70
N VAL A 536 21.15 37.46 -3.66
CA VAL A 536 20.66 37.49 -2.28
C VAL A 536 20.23 38.91 -1.87
N ALA A 537 21.03 39.92 -2.18
CA ALA A 537 20.71 41.32 -1.86
C ALA A 537 19.50 41.84 -2.66
N ALA A 538 19.27 41.33 -3.87
CA ALA A 538 18.09 41.66 -4.67
C ALA A 538 16.81 40.91 -4.24
N SER A 539 16.93 39.93 -3.32
CA SER A 539 15.83 39.07 -2.89
C SER A 539 15.12 39.58 -1.62
N HIS A 540 14.01 38.95 -1.26
CA HIS A 540 13.24 39.32 -0.08
C HIS A 540 14.04 39.10 1.23
N PRO A 541 14.03 40.02 2.21
CA PRO A 541 14.84 39.90 3.44
C PRO A 541 14.60 38.63 4.26
N ASP A 542 13.35 38.13 4.29
CA ASP A 542 13.02 36.88 5.00
C ASP A 542 13.72 35.64 4.43
N MET A 543 14.25 35.71 3.20
CA MET A 543 14.98 34.60 2.59
C MET A 543 16.20 34.19 3.43
N ALA A 544 16.94 35.15 3.99
CA ALA A 544 18.11 34.86 4.80
C ALA A 544 17.76 34.01 6.05
N ALA A 545 16.64 34.34 6.71
CA ALA A 545 16.14 33.55 7.84
C ALA A 545 15.68 32.15 7.41
N GLY A 546 15.12 32.01 6.21
CA GLY A 546 14.79 30.71 5.61
C GLY A 546 16.02 29.84 5.33
N LEU A 547 17.07 30.41 4.73
CA LEU A 547 18.34 29.71 4.51
C LEU A 547 19.00 29.29 5.83
N ASP A 548 18.87 30.10 6.89
CA ASP A 548 19.37 29.74 8.22
C ASP A 548 18.64 28.53 8.85
N LEU A 549 17.35 28.31 8.53
CA LEU A 549 16.65 27.08 8.91
C LEU A 549 17.30 25.86 8.24
N LEU A 550 17.56 25.94 6.93
CA LEU A 550 18.23 24.88 6.17
C LEU A 550 19.67 24.64 6.65
N ARG A 551 20.40 25.70 7.04
CA ARG A 551 21.74 25.58 7.64
C ARG A 551 21.75 24.87 8.99
N LYS A 552 20.65 24.86 9.74
CA LYS A 552 20.56 24.21 11.05
C LYS A 552 19.90 22.83 10.99
N TRP A 553 19.13 22.56 9.95
CA TRP A 553 18.44 21.29 9.76
C TRP A 553 19.41 20.12 9.57
N ASN A 554 18.99 18.96 10.06
CA ASN A 554 19.71 17.69 9.99
C ASN A 554 19.18 16.77 8.86
N PHE A 555 18.34 17.29 7.97
CA PHE A 555 17.72 16.55 6.86
C PHE A 555 16.74 15.45 7.27
N VAL A 556 16.21 15.50 8.49
CA VAL A 556 15.20 14.53 8.98
C VAL A 556 13.82 15.17 8.94
N ALA A 557 12.85 14.47 8.36
CA ALA A 557 11.43 14.85 8.29
C ALA A 557 10.66 14.40 9.54
N ASP A 558 11.15 14.79 10.73
CA ASP A 558 10.42 14.59 11.99
C ASP A 558 9.39 15.70 12.20
N THR A 559 8.38 15.46 13.04
CA THR A 559 7.25 16.38 13.23
C THR A 559 7.64 17.76 13.75
N ASN A 560 8.79 17.90 14.42
CA ASN A 560 9.28 19.20 14.89
C ASN A 560 10.21 19.93 13.89
N ALA A 561 10.48 19.34 12.72
CA ALA A 561 11.53 19.79 11.82
C ALA A 561 11.11 21.00 10.96
N ALA A 562 11.28 22.22 11.47
CA ALA A 562 10.99 23.43 10.69
C ALA A 562 11.82 23.57 9.41
N GLY A 563 13.03 22.99 9.38
CA GLY A 563 13.85 22.91 8.18
C GLY A 563 13.22 22.08 7.07
N MET A 564 12.50 21.01 7.42
CA MET A 564 11.75 20.20 6.45
C MET A 564 10.63 21.01 5.80
N THR A 565 9.85 21.75 6.59
CA THR A 565 8.78 22.60 6.07
C THR A 565 9.31 23.63 5.07
N PHE A 566 10.41 24.31 5.42
CA PHE A 566 11.03 25.27 4.51
C PHE A 566 11.55 24.60 3.23
N TYR A 567 12.21 23.45 3.36
CA TYR A 567 12.70 22.66 2.23
C TYR A 567 11.57 22.22 1.30
N HIS A 568 10.46 21.72 1.85
CA HIS A 568 9.29 21.28 1.10
C HIS A 568 8.74 22.41 0.22
N VAL A 569 8.47 23.57 0.82
CA VAL A 569 7.94 24.74 0.09
C VAL A 569 8.94 25.25 -0.94
N TRP A 570 10.22 25.29 -0.60
CA TRP A 570 11.27 25.67 -1.55
C TRP A 570 11.33 24.73 -2.75
N TRP A 571 11.31 23.41 -2.52
CA TRP A 571 11.36 22.41 -3.58
C TRP A 571 10.16 22.53 -4.52
N ALA A 572 8.95 22.64 -3.96
CA ALA A 572 7.72 22.82 -4.75
C ALA A 572 7.79 24.07 -5.65
N MET A 573 8.32 25.19 -5.12
CA MET A 573 8.47 26.42 -5.90
C MET A 573 9.57 26.34 -6.94
N PHE A 574 10.69 25.70 -6.62
CA PHE A 574 11.77 25.48 -7.57
C PHE A 574 11.30 24.63 -8.75
N ARG A 575 10.57 23.55 -8.48
CA ARG A 575 9.89 22.74 -9.49
C ARG A 575 8.96 23.56 -10.36
N ALA A 576 8.10 24.38 -9.74
CA ALA A 576 7.16 25.22 -10.48
C ALA A 576 7.87 26.23 -11.39
N GLN A 577 8.97 26.84 -10.94
CA GLN A 577 9.73 27.80 -11.75
C GLN A 577 10.38 27.17 -12.97
N LEU A 578 10.98 25.98 -12.83
CA LEU A 578 11.60 25.27 -13.94
C LEU A 578 10.58 24.61 -14.89
N ALA A 579 9.37 24.33 -14.41
CA ALA A 579 8.28 23.83 -15.23
C ALA A 579 7.59 24.91 -16.07
N MET A 580 7.79 26.22 -15.79
CA MET A 580 7.20 27.30 -16.58
C MET A 580 7.76 27.31 -18.02
N GLY A 581 7.04 26.66 -18.94
CA GLY A 581 7.38 26.52 -20.36
C GLY A 581 7.54 25.09 -20.85
N ALA A 582 7.50 24.09 -19.97
CA ALA A 582 7.53 22.67 -20.34
C ALA A 582 6.10 22.08 -20.42
N PRO A 583 5.75 21.29 -21.45
CA PRO A 583 4.44 20.64 -21.55
C PRO A 583 4.21 19.52 -20.51
N VAL A 584 5.26 19.09 -19.80
CA VAL A 584 5.24 18.01 -18.78
C VAL A 584 6.09 18.43 -17.59
N SER A 585 5.69 18.06 -16.36
CA SER A 585 6.53 18.24 -15.16
C SER A 585 7.86 17.51 -15.35
N LEU A 586 8.97 18.21 -15.19
CA LEU A 586 10.30 17.59 -15.24
C LEU A 586 10.43 16.54 -14.13
N PRO A 587 11.00 15.36 -14.41
CA PRO A 587 11.35 14.39 -13.38
C PRO A 587 12.31 15.00 -12.37
N ASP A 588 12.18 14.63 -11.11
CA ASP A 588 13.03 15.14 -10.02
C ASP A 588 14.54 15.01 -10.35
N ARG A 589 14.98 13.91 -10.99
CA ARG A 589 16.36 13.72 -11.48
C ARG A 589 16.86 14.88 -12.38
N GLU A 590 16.02 15.38 -13.27
CA GLU A 590 16.38 16.47 -14.17
C GLU A 590 16.46 17.81 -13.44
N LEU A 591 15.60 18.00 -12.43
CA LEU A 591 15.64 19.17 -11.56
C LEU A 591 16.92 19.19 -10.71
N PHE A 592 17.35 18.03 -10.21
CA PHE A 592 18.66 17.89 -9.55
C PHE A 592 19.81 18.20 -10.49
N ALA A 593 19.80 17.63 -11.70
CA ALA A 593 20.83 17.89 -12.71
C ALA A 593 20.89 19.38 -13.10
N ALA A 594 19.73 20.03 -13.25
CA ALA A 594 19.64 21.46 -13.52
C ALA A 594 20.25 22.29 -12.39
N LEU A 595 19.91 21.99 -11.13
CA LEU A 595 20.48 22.67 -9.97
C LEU A 595 22.00 22.45 -9.87
N ALA A 596 22.46 21.22 -10.08
CA ALA A 596 23.86 20.84 -10.01
C ALA A 596 24.71 21.36 -11.19
N SER A 597 24.09 21.65 -12.35
CA SER A 597 24.79 22.15 -13.54
C SER A 597 25.48 23.50 -13.33
N GLY A 598 25.06 24.26 -12.33
CA GLY A 598 25.53 25.62 -12.09
C GLY A 598 25.10 26.61 -13.17
N ALA A 599 24.17 26.25 -14.07
CA ALA A 599 23.65 27.17 -15.08
C ALA A 599 23.06 28.44 -14.42
N PRO A 600 23.38 29.66 -14.90
CA PRO A 600 22.93 30.90 -14.27
C PRO A 600 21.41 30.96 -14.07
N GLN A 601 20.63 30.49 -15.05
CA GLN A 601 19.16 30.44 -14.96
C GLN A 601 18.67 29.52 -13.84
N ALA A 602 19.31 28.36 -13.65
CA ALA A 602 18.94 27.43 -12.59
C ALA A 602 19.31 27.98 -11.20
N GLN A 603 20.46 28.67 -11.08
CA GLN A 603 20.87 29.36 -9.86
C GLN A 603 19.89 30.49 -9.49
N GLU A 604 19.52 31.32 -10.46
CA GLU A 604 18.54 32.39 -10.28
C GLU A 604 17.17 31.85 -9.87
N ALA A 605 16.70 30.79 -10.53
CA ALA A 605 15.45 30.12 -10.18
C ALA A 605 15.48 29.54 -8.76
N ALA A 606 16.60 28.94 -8.34
CA ALA A 606 16.76 28.36 -7.01
C ALA A 606 16.70 29.43 -5.90
N ILE A 607 17.39 30.56 -6.09
CA ILE A 607 17.36 31.68 -5.14
C ILE A 607 15.99 32.36 -5.12
N ARG A 608 15.38 32.58 -6.28
CA ARG A 608 14.04 33.17 -6.36
C ARG A 608 13.00 32.28 -5.67
N ALA A 609 13.07 30.97 -5.88
CA ALA A 609 12.19 30.01 -5.20
C ALA A 609 12.37 30.05 -3.67
N ALA A 610 13.60 30.25 -3.16
CA ALA A 610 13.84 30.39 -1.73
C ALA A 610 13.22 31.68 -1.16
N ALA A 611 13.29 32.79 -1.90
CA ALA A 611 12.61 34.03 -1.55
C ALA A 611 11.08 33.88 -1.55
N ASP A 612 10.53 33.20 -2.56
CA ASP A 612 9.10 32.92 -2.66
C ASP A 612 8.62 32.00 -1.54
N ALA A 613 9.43 31.01 -1.14
CA ALA A 613 9.10 30.10 -0.04
C ALA A 613 9.03 30.84 1.28
N ALA A 614 10.03 31.70 1.55
CA ALA A 614 10.04 32.54 2.74
C ALA A 614 8.83 33.49 2.79
N ARG A 615 8.53 34.17 1.68
CA ARG A 615 7.36 35.06 1.58
C ARG A 615 6.06 34.29 1.79
N THR A 616 5.93 33.11 1.21
CA THR A 616 4.72 32.30 1.32
C THR A 616 4.48 31.87 2.76
N LEU A 617 5.47 31.28 3.41
CA LEU A 617 5.35 30.89 4.83
C LEU A 617 5.07 32.09 5.74
N ARG A 618 5.74 33.23 5.52
CA ARG A 618 5.46 34.45 6.29
C ARG A 618 4.01 34.93 6.10
N ASN A 619 3.48 34.85 4.89
CA ASN A 619 2.13 35.33 4.59
C ASN A 619 1.05 34.38 5.10
N THR A 620 1.23 33.08 4.91
CA THR A 620 0.22 32.07 5.25
C THR A 620 0.30 31.67 6.73
N GLN A 621 1.51 31.39 7.23
CA GLN A 621 1.75 30.85 8.58
C GLN A 621 2.19 31.91 9.59
N ARG A 622 2.41 33.17 9.16
CA ARG A 622 2.92 34.29 10.00
C ARG A 622 4.33 34.09 10.56
N THR A 623 4.94 32.93 10.35
CA THR A 623 6.29 32.56 10.76
C THR A 623 6.97 31.73 9.67
N LEU A 624 8.31 31.76 9.64
CA LEU A 624 9.11 30.89 8.77
C LEU A 624 9.42 29.54 9.43
N SER A 625 9.47 29.53 10.76
CA SER A 625 9.86 28.36 11.56
C SER A 625 8.61 27.56 11.95
N VAL A 626 8.02 26.90 10.97
CA VAL A 626 6.79 26.11 11.14
C VAL A 626 7.17 24.63 11.34
N PRO A 627 6.89 24.01 12.50
CA PRO A 627 7.08 22.57 12.70
C PRO A 627 6.41 21.74 11.60
N TRP A 628 7.09 20.71 11.10
CA TRP A 628 6.57 19.89 9.99
C TRP A 628 5.23 19.25 10.31
N GLY A 629 5.06 18.72 11.52
CA GLY A 629 3.83 18.07 11.96
C GLY A 629 2.63 19.00 12.19
N ASP A 630 2.84 20.32 12.22
CA ASP A 630 1.72 21.28 12.27
C ASP A 630 1.04 21.38 10.91
N VAL A 631 1.78 21.10 9.83
CA VAL A 631 1.33 21.27 8.45
C VAL A 631 1.36 19.99 7.63
N HIS A 632 2.00 18.93 8.09
CA HIS A 632 1.98 17.60 7.48
C HIS A 632 1.20 16.64 8.37
N ARG A 633 0.04 16.23 7.89
CA ARG A 633 -1.00 15.61 8.71
C ARG A 633 -1.48 14.29 8.14
N LEU A 634 -1.72 13.30 8.99
CA LEU A 634 -2.36 12.04 8.65
C LEU A 634 -3.78 12.02 9.22
N ARG A 635 -4.78 11.81 8.35
CA ARG A 635 -6.20 11.85 8.74
C ARG A 635 -6.88 10.50 8.52
N ARG A 636 -7.64 10.05 9.52
CA ARG A 636 -8.50 8.85 9.46
C ARG A 636 -9.77 9.11 10.28
N GLY A 637 -10.91 9.21 9.59
CA GLY A 637 -12.16 9.62 10.25
C GLY A 637 -12.02 10.98 10.91
N ALA A 638 -12.41 11.08 12.20
CA ALA A 638 -12.28 12.31 12.99
C ALA A 638 -10.85 12.56 13.52
N ARG A 639 -9.94 11.58 13.43
CA ARG A 639 -8.54 11.75 13.87
C ARG A 639 -7.74 12.48 12.80
N ASP A 640 -6.96 13.47 13.24
CA ASP A 640 -6.03 14.23 12.43
C ASP A 640 -4.75 14.41 13.24
N GLU A 641 -3.66 13.74 12.85
CA GLU A 641 -2.44 13.61 13.64
C GLU A 641 -1.21 14.16 12.90
N ALA A 642 -0.23 14.63 13.65
CA ALA A 642 1.06 15.07 13.10
C ALA A 642 1.81 13.88 12.49
N ALA A 643 2.21 13.98 11.22
CA ALA A 643 2.84 12.87 10.50
C ALA A 643 4.34 13.13 10.26
N PRO A 644 5.25 12.22 10.65
CA PRO A 644 6.64 12.26 10.23
C PRO A 644 6.80 11.73 8.79
N GLY A 645 8.01 11.75 8.24
CA GLY A 645 8.23 11.35 6.84
C GLY A 645 7.69 12.39 5.86
N ALA A 646 7.78 12.10 4.56
CA ALA A 646 7.33 12.99 3.49
C ALA A 646 7.29 12.23 2.16
N GLY A 647 6.62 12.78 1.15
CA GLY A 647 6.90 12.44 -0.26
C GLY A 647 8.10 13.23 -0.78
N THR A 648 8.19 14.51 -0.42
CA THR A 648 9.27 15.38 -0.88
C THR A 648 10.65 14.92 -0.39
N GLY A 649 11.56 14.69 -1.35
CA GLY A 649 12.93 14.27 -1.10
C GLY A 649 13.11 12.79 -0.73
N GLU A 650 12.04 12.01 -0.84
CA GLU A 650 11.95 10.53 -0.84
C GLU A 650 12.64 9.78 0.35
N PRO A 651 12.24 10.04 1.61
CA PRO A 651 12.52 9.16 2.75
C PRO A 651 12.00 7.72 2.56
N LEU A 652 12.51 6.76 3.34
CA LEU A 652 11.96 5.39 3.33
C LEU A 652 10.55 5.32 3.93
N LEU A 653 10.28 6.09 4.98
CA LEU A 653 8.91 6.30 5.47
C LEU A 653 8.18 7.29 4.56
N LEU A 654 7.56 6.74 3.50
CA LEU A 654 6.80 7.53 2.55
C LEU A 654 5.39 7.82 3.10
N LEU A 655 5.13 9.10 3.38
CA LEU A 655 3.80 9.67 3.61
C LEU A 655 3.69 10.90 2.70
N SER A 656 2.96 10.75 1.60
CA SER A 656 2.98 11.67 0.46
C SER A 656 2.19 12.95 0.70
N ASP A 657 2.82 14.07 0.39
CA ASP A 657 2.46 15.44 0.71
C ASP A 657 2.06 16.25 -0.54
N GLN A 658 1.54 15.59 -1.59
CA GLN A 658 1.29 16.22 -2.90
C GLN A 658 0.13 17.24 -2.92
N MET A 659 -0.80 17.15 -1.96
CA MET A 659 -2.02 17.98 -1.94
C MET A 659 -2.04 18.86 -0.69
N TYR A 660 -2.00 20.17 -0.90
CA TYR A 660 -2.28 21.17 0.13
C TYR A 660 -3.74 21.61 0.02
N ASP A 661 -4.51 21.48 1.10
CA ASP A 661 -5.95 21.79 1.10
C ASP A 661 -6.27 23.19 1.64
N GLY A 662 -5.26 24.06 1.75
CA GLY A 662 -5.39 25.42 2.27
C GLY A 662 -5.06 25.55 3.75
N GLU A 663 -5.00 24.42 4.47
CA GLU A 663 -4.61 24.37 5.88
C GLU A 663 -3.33 23.54 6.05
N ALA A 664 -3.34 22.29 5.56
CA ALA A 664 -2.25 21.34 5.73
C ALA A 664 -1.99 20.53 4.44
N TRP A 665 -0.78 19.98 4.34
CA TRP A 665 -0.44 18.87 3.46
C TRP A 665 -0.91 17.57 4.11
N ARG A 666 -2.00 17.02 3.58
CA ARG A 666 -2.58 15.78 4.12
C ARG A 666 -2.04 14.58 3.38
N ALA A 667 -1.49 13.64 4.14
CA ALA A 667 -1.02 12.37 3.61
C ALA A 667 -2.20 11.59 3.01
N THR A 668 -2.17 11.37 1.70
CA THR A 668 -3.21 10.65 0.95
C THR A 668 -2.68 9.41 0.24
N TYR A 669 -1.35 9.24 0.26
CA TYR A 669 -0.64 8.12 -0.33
C TYR A 669 0.61 7.81 0.51
N GLY A 670 1.03 6.55 0.61
CA GLY A 670 2.20 6.18 1.40
C GLY A 670 2.14 4.74 1.86
N THR A 671 2.89 4.40 2.92
CA THR A 671 2.84 3.06 3.56
C THR A 671 1.40 2.59 3.73
N GLY A 672 1.05 1.51 3.04
CA GLY A 672 -0.28 0.90 3.12
C GLY A 672 -0.31 -0.37 3.93
N PHE A 673 0.76 -1.15 3.80
CA PHE A 673 1.07 -2.31 4.59
C PHE A 673 2.60 -2.37 4.71
N ALA A 674 3.10 -2.74 5.88
CA ALA A 674 4.52 -3.01 6.07
C ALA A 674 4.69 -4.33 6.80
N MET A 675 5.73 -5.08 6.45
CA MET A 675 6.08 -6.34 7.07
C MET A 675 7.58 -6.55 7.05
N ALA A 676 8.11 -7.06 8.16
CA ALA A 676 9.47 -7.58 8.27
C ALA A 676 9.42 -9.03 8.74
N VAL A 677 10.12 -9.92 8.05
CA VAL A 677 10.17 -11.36 8.36
C VAL A 677 11.63 -11.78 8.48
N GLN A 678 11.97 -12.50 9.55
CA GLN A 678 13.21 -13.25 9.67
C GLN A 678 12.89 -14.74 9.57
N PHE A 679 13.60 -15.44 8.68
CA PHE A 679 13.34 -16.85 8.42
C PHE A 679 14.12 -17.75 9.37
N GLY A 680 13.42 -18.26 10.39
CA GLY A 680 13.85 -19.33 11.30
C GLY A 680 12.85 -20.50 11.28
N ASP A 681 12.90 -21.35 12.31
CA ASP A 681 11.90 -22.41 12.53
C ASP A 681 11.32 -22.31 13.95
N PRO A 682 10.14 -21.68 14.13
CA PRO A 682 9.33 -21.00 13.10
C PRO A 682 9.92 -19.66 12.66
N ALA A 683 9.41 -19.10 11.56
CA ALA A 683 9.73 -17.74 11.14
C ALA A 683 9.22 -16.71 12.17
N GLU A 684 9.91 -15.58 12.28
CA GLU A 684 9.49 -14.46 13.11
C GLU A 684 9.07 -13.30 12.20
N ALA A 685 7.85 -12.80 12.37
CA ALA A 685 7.28 -11.78 11.49
C ALA A 685 6.58 -10.69 12.28
N PHE A 686 6.73 -9.45 11.81
CA PHE A 686 6.06 -8.27 12.33
C PHE A 686 5.46 -7.45 11.21
N SER A 687 4.31 -6.83 11.45
CA SER A 687 3.55 -6.10 10.44
C SER A 687 2.93 -4.80 10.96
N LEU A 688 2.42 -4.00 10.02
CA LEU A 688 1.67 -2.76 10.25
C LEU A 688 0.74 -2.49 9.07
N SER A 689 -0.55 -2.30 9.36
CA SER A 689 -1.54 -1.70 8.46
C SER A 689 -1.98 -0.38 9.07
N PRO A 690 -1.50 0.80 8.59
CA PRO A 690 -1.70 2.07 9.30
C PRO A 690 -3.14 2.44 9.65
N PHE A 691 -4.12 1.92 8.92
CA PHE A 691 -5.55 2.19 9.16
C PHE A 691 -6.32 0.99 9.68
N GLY A 692 -5.63 0.03 10.30
CA GLY A 692 -6.24 -1.14 10.91
C GLY A 692 -6.80 -2.14 9.89
N ALA A 693 -7.59 -3.07 10.40
CA ALA A 693 -8.16 -4.18 9.64
C ALA A 693 -9.53 -3.85 9.01
N SER A 694 -10.22 -2.80 9.47
CA SER A 694 -11.60 -2.51 9.07
C SER A 694 -11.76 -1.08 8.58
N GLU A 695 -12.66 -0.87 7.61
CA GLU A 695 -13.04 0.47 7.15
C GLU A 695 -14.32 0.99 7.80
N ASN A 696 -15.01 0.15 8.58
CA ASN A 696 -16.18 0.56 9.33
C ASN A 696 -15.75 1.51 10.47
N PRO A 697 -16.21 2.78 10.51
CA PRO A 697 -15.85 3.73 11.56
C PRO A 697 -16.29 3.31 12.98
N GLN A 698 -17.21 2.35 13.10
CA GLN A 698 -17.65 1.77 14.37
C GLN A 698 -16.81 0.57 14.82
N SER A 699 -15.94 0.06 13.95
CA SER A 699 -15.05 -1.05 14.30
C SER A 699 -13.94 -0.57 15.24
N PRO A 700 -13.59 -1.34 16.29
CA PRO A 700 -12.40 -1.04 17.09
C PRO A 700 -11.10 -1.09 16.26
N HIS A 701 -11.14 -1.76 15.10
CA HIS A 701 -9.99 -1.93 14.20
C HIS A 701 -9.99 -0.93 13.03
N PHE A 702 -10.63 0.23 13.20
CA PHE A 702 -10.70 1.30 12.18
C PHE A 702 -9.45 2.19 12.12
N SER A 703 -8.76 2.34 13.25
CA SER A 703 -7.57 3.21 13.38
C SER A 703 -6.64 2.80 14.53
N ASP A 704 -6.79 1.60 15.09
CA ASP A 704 -6.01 1.08 16.22
C ASP A 704 -4.51 0.94 15.91
N GLN A 705 -4.18 0.66 14.65
CA GLN A 705 -2.80 0.56 14.19
C GLN A 705 -2.18 1.90 13.75
N MET A 706 -2.96 2.99 13.70
CA MET A 706 -2.42 4.32 13.39
C MET A 706 -1.41 4.77 14.45
N ASP A 707 -1.65 4.41 15.71
CA ASP A 707 -0.74 4.71 16.82
C ASP A 707 0.58 3.95 16.67
N LEU A 708 0.56 2.71 16.18
CA LEU A 708 1.78 1.95 15.87
C LEU A 708 2.64 2.67 14.82
N LEU A 709 2.03 3.23 13.77
CA LEU A 709 2.74 4.03 12.77
C LEU A 709 3.40 5.27 13.42
N LEU A 710 2.63 6.05 14.18
CA LEU A 710 3.11 7.29 14.82
C LEU A 710 4.20 7.03 15.87
N GLU A 711 4.10 5.91 16.58
CA GLU A 711 5.09 5.45 17.56
C GLU A 711 6.27 4.70 16.95
N ARG A 712 6.25 4.45 15.63
CA ARG A 712 7.26 3.69 14.88
C ARG A 712 7.41 2.27 15.42
N ARG A 713 6.30 1.54 15.53
CA ARG A 713 6.21 0.18 16.06
C ARG A 713 5.58 -0.75 15.04
N LEU A 714 5.92 -2.02 15.13
CA LEU A 714 5.26 -3.10 14.40
C LEU A 714 4.62 -4.07 15.39
N LYS A 715 3.51 -4.68 14.99
CA LYS A 715 2.85 -5.75 15.75
C LYS A 715 3.31 -7.12 15.30
N PRO A 716 3.31 -8.16 16.16
CA PRO A 716 3.56 -9.53 15.73
C PRO A 716 2.58 -9.98 14.64
N ALA A 717 3.09 -10.65 13.60
CA ALA A 717 2.30 -11.26 12.53
C ALA A 717 2.08 -12.76 12.82
N ARG A 718 0.88 -13.10 13.30
CA ARG A 718 0.53 -14.44 13.80
C ARG A 718 0.23 -15.40 12.65
N HIS A 719 1.11 -16.37 12.40
CA HIS A 719 0.97 -17.31 11.28
C HIS A 719 1.08 -18.78 11.68
N THR A 720 1.60 -19.10 12.87
CA THR A 720 1.58 -20.46 13.39
C THR A 720 0.19 -20.77 13.96
N ALA A 721 -0.31 -22.00 13.75
CA ALA A 721 -1.62 -22.40 14.26
C ALA A 721 -1.74 -22.16 15.77
N GLU A 722 -0.72 -22.54 16.55
CA GLU A 722 -0.73 -22.29 17.99
C GLU A 722 -0.87 -20.79 18.34
N SER A 723 -0.09 -19.92 17.70
CA SER A 723 -0.15 -18.48 17.98
C SER A 723 -1.50 -17.88 17.62
N VAL A 724 -2.09 -18.30 16.48
CA VAL A 724 -3.41 -17.86 16.04
C VAL A 724 -4.49 -18.30 17.03
N LEU A 725 -4.58 -19.60 17.33
CA LEU A 725 -5.66 -20.13 18.17
C LEU A 725 -5.57 -19.65 19.62
N ARG A 726 -4.37 -19.29 20.12
CA ARG A 726 -4.15 -18.75 21.47
C ARG A 726 -4.49 -17.27 21.60
N HIS A 727 -4.45 -16.53 20.49
CA HIS A 727 -4.69 -15.09 20.47
C HIS A 727 -5.97 -14.68 19.76
N ALA A 728 -6.71 -15.66 19.22
CA ALA A 728 -8.05 -15.47 18.69
C ALA A 728 -8.95 -14.80 19.75
N ARG A 729 -9.40 -13.58 19.46
CA ARG A 729 -10.41 -12.84 20.23
C ARG A 729 -11.82 -13.20 19.81
N LEU A 730 -11.96 -13.72 18.59
CA LEU A 730 -13.18 -14.22 18.00
C LEU A 730 -12.86 -15.41 17.10
N ALA A 731 -13.70 -16.42 17.11
CA ALA A 731 -13.73 -17.51 16.15
C ALA A 731 -15.14 -17.66 15.58
N LEU A 732 -15.26 -17.97 14.30
CA LEU A 732 -16.51 -18.21 13.58
C LEU A 732 -16.41 -19.51 12.79
N GLY A 733 -17.39 -20.39 12.94
CA GLY A 733 -17.48 -21.64 12.17
C GLY A 733 -18.37 -22.68 12.86
N CYS A 734 -18.50 -23.86 12.25
CA CYS A 734 -19.22 -25.00 12.85
C CYS A 734 -18.32 -25.84 13.77
N ARG A 735 -17.00 -25.80 13.56
CA ARG A 735 -15.98 -26.39 14.44
C ARG A 735 -14.90 -25.35 14.71
N VAL A 736 -14.83 -24.88 15.94
CA VAL A 736 -13.87 -23.85 16.34
C VAL A 736 -13.02 -24.35 17.49
N THR A 737 -11.70 -24.32 17.32
CA THR A 737 -10.74 -24.72 18.35
C THR A 737 -10.06 -23.47 18.87
N LEU A 738 -9.94 -23.34 20.19
CA LEU A 738 -9.28 -22.22 20.85
C LEU A 738 -8.27 -22.75 21.86
N LEU A 739 -7.14 -22.06 22.02
CA LEU A 739 -6.15 -22.40 23.03
C LEU A 739 -6.26 -21.39 24.18
N PRO A 740 -6.82 -21.77 25.34
CA PRO A 740 -6.99 -20.83 26.44
C PRO A 740 -5.63 -20.32 26.93
N ARG A 741 -5.55 -19.04 27.30
CA ARG A 741 -4.32 -18.44 27.81
C ARG A 741 -3.98 -19.02 29.17
N GLY A 742 -2.70 -19.31 29.44
CA GLY A 742 -2.29 -19.88 30.72
C GLY A 742 -2.75 -21.34 30.94
N VAL A 743 -3.32 -21.99 29.93
CA VAL A 743 -3.70 -23.41 30.01
C VAL A 743 -3.03 -24.14 28.83
N PRO A 744 -2.13 -25.11 29.09
CA PRO A 744 -1.53 -25.93 28.05
C PRO A 744 -2.59 -26.91 27.55
N GLY A 745 -3.40 -26.49 26.58
CA GLY A 745 -4.58 -27.24 26.20
C GLY A 745 -5.42 -26.55 25.14
N ALA A 746 -6.49 -27.23 24.73
CA ALA A 746 -7.39 -26.79 23.70
C ALA A 746 -8.83 -27.03 24.12
N LEU A 747 -9.70 -26.13 23.68
CA LEU A 747 -11.15 -26.23 23.80
C LEU A 747 -11.74 -26.13 22.39
N THR A 748 -12.43 -27.18 21.95
CA THR A 748 -13.10 -27.23 20.65
C THR A 748 -14.60 -27.25 20.83
N LEU A 749 -15.28 -26.28 20.24
CA LEU A 749 -16.74 -26.22 20.17
C LEU A 749 -17.19 -26.75 18.82
N VAL A 750 -18.14 -27.69 18.82
CA VAL A 750 -18.73 -28.27 17.61
C VAL A 750 -20.23 -28.02 17.61
N SER A 751 -20.73 -27.51 16.49
CA SER A 751 -22.12 -27.12 16.30
C SER A 751 -22.61 -27.51 14.91
N PRO A 752 -23.89 -27.91 14.74
CA PRO A 752 -24.46 -28.18 13.42
C PRO A 752 -24.69 -26.90 12.58
N ALA A 753 -24.61 -25.72 13.20
CA ALA A 753 -24.72 -24.42 12.54
C ALA A 753 -23.56 -23.50 12.98
N PRO A 754 -23.16 -22.52 12.14
CA PRO A 754 -22.06 -21.63 12.48
C PRO A 754 -22.36 -20.85 13.76
N LEU A 755 -21.36 -20.74 14.63
CA LEU A 755 -21.43 -19.92 15.83
C LEU A 755 -20.20 -19.03 15.92
N GLN A 756 -20.36 -17.92 16.65
CA GLN A 756 -19.24 -17.14 17.12
C GLN A 756 -18.81 -17.64 18.49
N ALA A 757 -17.51 -17.77 18.73
CA ALA A 757 -16.96 -18.17 20.01
C ALA A 757 -15.69 -17.40 20.39
N ARG A 758 -15.43 -17.36 21.70
CA ARG A 758 -14.15 -17.00 22.29
C ARG A 758 -13.96 -17.77 23.59
N VAL A 759 -12.73 -17.81 24.10
CA VAL A 759 -12.44 -18.42 25.40
C VAL A 759 -11.72 -17.40 26.27
N ALA A 760 -12.29 -17.13 27.45
CA ALA A 760 -11.63 -16.37 28.49
C ALA A 760 -10.98 -17.33 29.49
N THR A 761 -9.94 -16.85 30.16
CA THR A 761 -9.31 -17.56 31.26
C THR A 761 -9.48 -16.74 32.53
N LEU A 762 -9.97 -17.35 33.61
CA LEU A 762 -10.15 -16.71 34.91
C LEU A 762 -9.19 -17.31 35.93
N GLU A 763 -8.67 -16.47 36.82
CA GLU A 763 -7.86 -16.89 37.97
C GLU A 763 -8.74 -17.39 39.12
N GLU A 764 -9.92 -16.80 39.31
CA GLU A 764 -10.85 -17.17 40.37
C GLU A 764 -12.16 -17.71 39.80
N THR A 765 -12.84 -18.56 40.57
CA THR A 765 -14.16 -19.08 40.24
C THR A 765 -15.27 -18.29 40.94
N PRO A 766 -16.39 -17.99 40.26
CA PRO A 766 -17.54 -17.30 40.86
C PRO A 766 -18.31 -18.16 41.87
N VAL A 767 -18.06 -19.47 41.91
CA VAL A 767 -18.74 -20.44 42.80
C VAL A 767 -17.66 -21.25 43.53
N PRO A 768 -17.75 -21.45 44.87
CA PRO A 768 -16.79 -22.24 45.61
C PRO A 768 -16.56 -23.63 45.00
N LEU A 769 -15.30 -24.08 45.00
CA LEU A 769 -14.93 -25.41 44.53
C LEU A 769 -15.59 -26.51 45.39
N PRO A 770 -15.76 -27.74 44.86
CA PRO A 770 -16.18 -28.89 45.65
C PRO A 770 -15.31 -29.07 46.89
N GLU A 771 -15.90 -29.51 48.01
CA GLU A 771 -15.17 -29.70 49.26
C GLU A 771 -13.96 -30.63 49.06
N GLY A 772 -12.80 -30.23 49.58
CA GLY A 772 -11.54 -30.96 49.44
C GLY A 772 -10.80 -30.82 48.10
N HIS A 773 -11.37 -30.09 47.12
CA HIS A 773 -10.75 -29.89 45.81
C HIS A 773 -10.00 -28.55 45.70
N THR A 774 -8.96 -28.54 44.88
CA THR A 774 -8.26 -27.34 44.38
C THR A 774 -8.15 -27.39 42.86
N ALA A 775 -7.86 -26.25 42.24
CA ALA A 775 -7.63 -26.14 40.81
C ALA A 775 -6.16 -26.41 40.46
N PHE A 776 -5.93 -27.22 39.42
CA PHE A 776 -4.62 -27.51 38.82
C PHE A 776 -4.41 -26.76 37.50
N THR A 777 -5.45 -26.10 37.00
CA THR A 777 -5.41 -25.17 35.87
C THR A 777 -6.20 -23.91 36.18
N LEU A 778 -5.99 -22.86 35.39
CA LEU A 778 -6.92 -21.74 35.36
C LEU A 778 -8.30 -22.18 34.86
N PHE A 779 -9.32 -21.38 35.13
CA PHE A 779 -10.69 -21.67 34.73
C PHE A 779 -10.94 -21.19 33.30
N MET A 780 -11.43 -22.07 32.44
CA MET A 780 -11.74 -21.78 31.05
C MET A 780 -13.22 -21.43 30.91
N GLU A 781 -13.53 -20.22 30.42
CA GLU A 781 -14.88 -19.75 30.16
C GLU A 781 -15.12 -19.66 28.65
N PRO A 782 -15.76 -20.67 28.03
CA PRO A 782 -16.16 -20.58 26.63
C PRO A 782 -17.39 -19.68 26.50
N GLU A 783 -17.24 -18.59 25.77
CA GLU A 783 -18.35 -17.73 25.39
C GLU A 783 -18.75 -18.01 23.94
N ARG A 784 -20.06 -17.98 23.67
CA ARG A 784 -20.59 -18.27 22.35
C ARG A 784 -21.85 -17.48 22.02
N SER A 785 -22.07 -17.25 20.74
CA SER A 785 -23.29 -16.65 20.19
C SER A 785 -23.77 -17.44 18.97
N PRO A 786 -25.05 -17.83 18.90
CA PRO A 786 -26.09 -17.63 19.93
C PRO A 786 -25.94 -18.60 21.12
N LYS A 787 -26.23 -18.14 22.35
CA LYS A 787 -26.09 -18.94 23.58
C LYS A 787 -26.90 -20.24 23.59
N GLY A 788 -28.04 -20.27 22.89
CA GLY A 788 -28.93 -21.43 22.83
C GLY A 788 -28.59 -22.46 21.76
N ALA A 789 -27.53 -22.28 20.96
CA ALA A 789 -27.16 -23.27 19.94
C ALA A 789 -26.81 -24.63 20.58
N PRO A 790 -27.17 -25.76 19.95
CA PRO A 790 -26.66 -27.06 20.38
C PRO A 790 -25.17 -27.14 20.11
N VAL A 791 -24.36 -27.38 21.15
CA VAL A 791 -22.89 -27.41 21.04
C VAL A 791 -22.34 -28.52 21.92
N THR A 792 -21.46 -29.34 21.36
CA THR A 792 -20.61 -30.26 22.11
C THR A 792 -19.23 -29.62 22.31
N VAL A 793 -18.57 -29.97 23.40
CA VAL A 793 -17.26 -29.43 23.78
C VAL A 793 -16.26 -30.58 23.92
N ASP A 794 -15.19 -30.53 23.14
CA ASP A 794 -14.02 -31.38 23.31
C ASP A 794 -12.91 -30.57 24.00
N LEU A 795 -12.35 -31.12 25.08
CA LEU A 795 -11.33 -30.47 25.90
C LEU A 795 -10.08 -31.33 25.90
N SER A 796 -8.92 -30.69 25.83
CA SER A 796 -7.64 -31.30 26.16
C SER A 796 -6.87 -30.38 27.09
N VAL A 797 -6.43 -30.89 28.24
CA VAL A 797 -5.65 -30.13 29.22
C VAL A 797 -4.41 -30.93 29.59
N GLN A 798 -3.26 -30.45 29.16
CA GLN A 798 -1.96 -30.99 29.52
C GLN A 798 -1.48 -30.37 30.83
N LEU A 799 -1.12 -31.23 31.78
CA LEU A 799 -0.65 -30.82 33.10
C LEU A 799 0.88 -30.81 33.17
N PRO A 800 1.52 -29.63 33.37
CA PRO A 800 2.95 -29.54 33.59
C PRO A 800 3.46 -30.45 34.72
N PRO A 801 4.65 -31.07 34.58
CA PRO A 801 5.29 -31.90 35.62
C PRO A 801 5.40 -31.25 37.00
N GLU A 802 5.52 -29.93 37.03
CA GLU A 802 5.78 -29.13 38.23
C GLU A 802 4.54 -29.03 39.13
N LEU A 803 3.33 -29.20 38.57
CA LEU A 803 2.07 -29.01 39.29
C LEU A 803 1.55 -30.27 39.98
N CYS A 804 1.94 -31.46 39.53
CA CYS A 804 1.54 -32.73 40.14
C CYS A 804 2.49 -33.87 39.73
N VAL A 805 2.87 -34.73 40.67
CA VAL A 805 3.66 -35.93 40.36
C VAL A 805 2.82 -37.00 39.67
N ASP A 806 3.44 -37.88 38.87
CA ASP A 806 2.73 -38.87 38.05
C ASP A 806 1.80 -39.80 38.84
N SER A 807 2.14 -40.11 40.10
CA SER A 807 1.31 -40.95 40.99
C SER A 807 0.01 -40.27 41.44
N GLY A 808 -0.08 -38.94 41.31
CA GLY A 808 -1.25 -38.15 41.67
C GLY A 808 -2.26 -37.97 40.53
N LEU A 809 -1.86 -38.26 39.28
CA LEU A 809 -2.68 -37.94 38.10
C LEU A 809 -4.05 -38.64 38.09
N ASP A 810 -4.15 -39.86 38.63
CA ASP A 810 -5.40 -40.62 38.69
C ASP A 810 -6.45 -40.04 39.64
N GLN A 811 -6.06 -39.09 40.48
CA GLN A 811 -6.94 -38.39 41.42
C GLN A 811 -7.40 -37.04 40.89
N LEU A 812 -6.95 -36.65 39.70
CA LEU A 812 -7.38 -35.44 39.01
C LEU A 812 -8.49 -35.80 38.02
N SER A 813 -9.39 -34.85 37.78
CA SER A 813 -10.44 -35.01 36.78
C SER A 813 -10.82 -33.66 36.18
N LEU A 814 -11.33 -33.67 34.96
CA LEU A 814 -11.93 -32.49 34.34
C LEU A 814 -13.31 -32.25 34.94
N PHE A 815 -13.53 -31.03 35.42
CA PHE A 815 -14.80 -30.58 35.98
C PHE A 815 -15.43 -29.50 35.10
N ALA A 816 -16.76 -29.49 35.13
CA ALA A 816 -17.60 -28.46 34.53
C ALA A 816 -18.44 -27.76 35.61
N LEU A 817 -18.66 -26.46 35.44
CA LEU A 817 -19.58 -25.65 36.24
C LEU A 817 -20.80 -25.27 35.40
N GLU A 818 -21.99 -25.74 35.77
CA GLU A 818 -23.25 -25.31 35.15
C GLU A 818 -24.14 -24.52 36.11
N GLU A 819 -24.86 -23.53 35.58
CA GLU A 819 -25.83 -22.75 36.35
C GLU A 819 -26.97 -23.66 36.82
N GLY A 820 -27.15 -23.76 38.15
CA GLY A 820 -28.17 -24.60 38.78
C GLY A 820 -27.71 -26.00 39.19
N LEU A 821 -26.68 -26.56 38.55
CA LEU A 821 -26.09 -27.85 38.94
C LEU A 821 -24.82 -27.71 39.79
N GLY A 822 -24.11 -26.58 39.69
CA GLY A 822 -22.83 -26.39 40.37
C GLY A 822 -21.70 -27.14 39.67
N TRP A 823 -20.64 -27.43 40.41
CA TRP A 823 -19.47 -28.16 39.92
C TRP A 823 -19.73 -29.67 39.87
N TYR A 824 -19.44 -30.32 38.74
CA TYR A 824 -19.46 -31.78 38.60
C TYR A 824 -18.32 -32.27 37.69
N SER A 825 -17.86 -33.49 37.93
CA SER A 825 -16.82 -34.14 37.11
C SER A 825 -17.42 -34.64 35.80
N LEU A 826 -16.71 -34.47 34.68
CA LEU A 826 -17.14 -34.96 33.38
C LEU A 826 -17.21 -36.50 33.36
N THR A 827 -18.27 -37.05 32.79
CA THR A 827 -18.43 -38.51 32.70
C THR A 827 -17.55 -39.14 31.63
N GLU A 828 -17.34 -38.43 30.52
CA GLU A 828 -16.51 -38.87 29.40
C GLU A 828 -15.16 -38.15 29.44
N GLN A 829 -14.18 -38.78 30.06
CA GLN A 829 -12.81 -38.27 30.11
C GLN A 829 -11.77 -39.41 30.09
N GLU A 830 -10.60 -39.12 29.53
CA GLU A 830 -9.47 -40.05 29.42
C GLU A 830 -8.17 -39.33 29.78
N LEU A 831 -7.26 -40.02 30.47
CA LEU A 831 -5.92 -39.54 30.78
C LEU A 831 -4.88 -40.24 29.89
N ASP A 832 -4.22 -39.49 29.02
CA ASP A 832 -2.98 -39.93 28.40
C ASP A 832 -1.81 -39.66 29.34
N ARG A 833 -1.33 -40.72 30.00
CA ARG A 833 -0.20 -40.64 30.93
C ARG A 833 1.12 -40.29 30.25
N ALA A 834 1.30 -40.63 28.97
CA ALA A 834 2.57 -40.39 28.28
C ALA A 834 2.79 -38.89 28.04
N THR A 835 1.72 -38.17 27.72
CA THR A 835 1.75 -36.72 27.48
C THR A 835 1.28 -35.90 28.69
N ARG A 836 0.74 -36.57 29.73
CA ARG A 836 0.08 -35.95 30.90
C ARG A 836 -1.12 -35.09 30.49
N THR A 837 -1.89 -35.56 29.51
CA THR A 837 -3.02 -34.84 28.92
C THR A 837 -4.34 -35.48 29.33
N PHE A 838 -5.23 -34.67 29.90
CA PHE A 838 -6.61 -35.03 30.19
C PHE A 838 -7.48 -34.63 29.00
N HIS A 839 -8.15 -35.59 28.41
CA HIS A 839 -9.14 -35.39 27.36
C HIS A 839 -10.54 -35.50 27.96
N GLY A 840 -11.46 -34.61 27.58
CA GLY A 840 -12.84 -34.63 28.04
C GLY A 840 -13.81 -34.33 26.92
N HIS A 841 -14.97 -34.97 26.96
CA HIS A 841 -16.11 -34.68 26.09
C HIS A 841 -17.30 -34.21 26.94
N HIS A 842 -18.01 -33.21 26.45
CA HIS A 842 -19.21 -32.69 27.10
C HIS A 842 -20.28 -32.40 26.05
N ASP A 843 -21.46 -33.01 26.20
CA ASP A 843 -22.58 -32.89 25.25
C ASP A 843 -23.18 -31.47 25.17
N THR A 844 -22.91 -30.64 26.19
CA THR A 844 -23.36 -29.24 26.30
C THR A 844 -22.17 -28.33 26.61
N ALA A 845 -22.30 -27.02 26.39
CA ALA A 845 -21.28 -26.06 26.85
C ALA A 845 -21.61 -25.59 28.28
N ALA A 846 -20.71 -25.87 29.22
CA ALA A 846 -20.78 -25.38 30.60
C ALA A 846 -20.28 -23.94 30.72
N ARG A 847 -20.50 -23.30 31.87
CA ARG A 847 -20.01 -21.95 32.15
C ARG A 847 -18.50 -21.92 32.32
N LEU A 848 -17.95 -22.84 33.13
CA LEU A 848 -16.51 -22.97 33.35
C LEU A 848 -16.06 -24.42 33.23
N TYR A 849 -14.81 -24.59 32.80
CA TYR A 849 -14.09 -25.86 32.84
C TYR A 849 -12.74 -25.70 33.56
N ALA A 850 -12.35 -26.69 34.35
CA ALA A 850 -11.03 -26.73 35.00
C ALA A 850 -10.63 -28.16 35.33
N LEU A 851 -9.31 -28.41 35.46
CA LEU A 851 -8.80 -29.64 36.05
C LEU A 851 -8.76 -29.47 37.57
N LEU A 852 -9.53 -30.29 38.29
CA LEU A 852 -9.59 -30.24 39.76
C LEU A 852 -9.13 -31.56 40.38
N GLY A 853 -8.66 -31.50 41.62
CA GLY A 853 -8.33 -32.68 42.42
C GLY A 853 -8.02 -32.33 43.87
N PRO A 854 -7.63 -33.32 44.70
CA PRO A 854 -7.30 -33.10 46.12
C PRO A 854 -6.20 -32.06 46.32
N ALA A 855 -6.41 -31.14 47.28
CA ALA A 855 -5.45 -30.08 47.59
C ALA A 855 -4.04 -30.60 48.01
N GLU A 856 -3.99 -31.81 48.54
CA GLU A 856 -2.77 -32.49 49.00
C GLU A 856 -1.79 -32.84 47.86
N LEU A 857 -2.26 -32.83 46.61
CA LEU A 857 -1.46 -33.17 45.43
C LEU A 857 -0.72 -31.97 44.83
N LEU A 858 -1.03 -30.75 45.26
CA LEU A 858 -0.24 -29.58 44.90
C LEU A 858 1.13 -29.64 45.60
N PRO A 859 2.20 -29.18 44.93
CA PRO A 859 3.52 -29.12 45.55
C PRO A 859 3.49 -28.20 46.80
N PRO A 860 4.20 -28.56 47.88
CA PRO A 860 4.31 -27.72 49.07
C PRO A 860 5.02 -26.39 48.74
N ALA A 861 4.57 -25.30 49.35
CA ALA A 861 5.12 -23.96 49.13
C ALA A 861 6.63 -23.91 49.40
N GLY A 862 7.46 -23.79 48.34
CA GLY A 862 8.91 -23.69 48.49
C GLY A 862 9.78 -24.20 47.33
N LEU A 863 9.22 -24.65 46.20
CA LEU A 863 10.04 -24.83 44.99
C LEU A 863 10.36 -23.44 44.42
N GLU A 864 11.63 -23.05 44.51
CA GLU A 864 12.16 -21.80 43.95
C GLU A 864 11.76 -21.67 42.47
N THR A 865 10.82 -20.78 42.18
CA THR A 865 10.59 -20.26 40.83
C THR A 865 11.86 -19.54 40.36
N PRO A 866 12.33 -19.72 39.12
CA PRO A 866 13.30 -18.82 38.52
C PRO A 866 12.72 -17.39 38.61
N ALA A 867 13.50 -16.45 39.14
CA ALA A 867 13.03 -15.11 39.43
C ALA A 867 12.40 -14.44 38.18
N ALA A 868 11.11 -14.09 38.27
CA ALA A 868 10.50 -13.14 37.35
C ALA A 868 11.12 -11.74 37.56
N PRO A 869 11.25 -10.91 36.50
CA PRO A 869 11.76 -9.54 36.62
C PRO A 869 10.88 -8.68 37.56
N PRO A 870 11.46 -7.71 38.28
CA PRO A 870 10.87 -7.13 39.49
C PRO A 870 9.86 -6.00 39.24
N GLU A 871 8.86 -6.19 38.36
CA GLU A 871 7.78 -5.20 38.16
C GLU A 871 6.34 -5.75 38.24
N GLU A 872 6.11 -7.06 38.33
CA GLU A 872 4.77 -7.66 38.41
C GLU A 872 4.44 -8.23 39.80
N ARG A 873 4.41 -7.39 40.84
CA ARG A 873 3.80 -7.78 42.13
C ARG A 873 2.68 -6.83 42.51
N ASN A 874 1.44 -7.24 42.25
CA ASN A 874 0.27 -6.63 42.87
C ASN A 874 0.07 -7.24 44.27
N GLU A 875 0.24 -6.40 45.29
CA GLU A 875 -0.05 -6.74 46.68
C GLU A 875 -1.56 -6.57 46.94
N THR A 876 -2.37 -7.61 46.75
CA THR A 876 -3.63 -7.80 47.51
C THR A 876 -4.21 -9.21 47.31
N GLY A 877 -4.32 -9.97 48.41
CA GLY A 877 -5.38 -10.96 48.62
C GLY A 877 -5.18 -12.38 48.07
N THR A 878 -4.91 -13.33 48.97
CA THR A 878 -5.31 -14.76 48.91
C THR A 878 -5.24 -15.48 47.55
N GLY A 879 -4.08 -15.45 46.88
CA GLY A 879 -3.89 -16.05 45.55
C GLY A 879 -3.59 -17.56 45.57
N LEU A 880 -4.09 -18.26 44.54
CA LEU A 880 -3.87 -19.68 44.23
C LEU A 880 -2.38 -19.98 43.96
N PHE A 881 -1.72 -20.63 44.93
CA PHE A 881 -0.30 -20.94 44.87
C PHE A 881 0.05 -21.98 43.81
N GLY A 882 1.03 -21.69 42.93
CA GLY A 882 1.59 -22.61 41.93
C GLY A 882 1.15 -22.36 40.49
N LEU A 883 0.06 -21.60 40.27
CA LEU A 883 -0.45 -21.24 38.93
C LEU A 883 0.33 -20.09 38.26
N ASP A 884 1.15 -19.35 39.00
CA ASP A 884 1.99 -18.27 38.46
C ASP A 884 2.94 -18.76 37.34
N VAL A 885 3.38 -20.02 37.42
CA VAL A 885 4.23 -20.69 36.40
C VAL A 885 3.50 -20.81 35.06
N LEU A 886 2.18 -21.03 35.08
CA LEU A 886 1.38 -21.18 33.88
C LEU A 886 1.20 -19.85 33.13
N LEU A 887 1.11 -18.73 33.85
CA LEU A 887 1.06 -17.39 33.24
C LEU A 887 2.45 -16.95 32.74
N ALA A 888 3.52 -17.28 33.48
CA ALA A 888 4.89 -16.96 33.10
C ALA A 888 5.37 -17.69 31.83
N ASN A 889 4.86 -18.89 31.56
CA ASN A 889 5.22 -19.70 30.38
C ASN A 889 4.55 -19.24 29.07
N HIS A 890 3.65 -18.25 29.13
CA HIS A 890 2.95 -17.70 27.96
C HIS A 890 3.10 -16.17 27.87
N PRO A 891 4.33 -15.63 27.75
CA PRO A 891 4.55 -14.20 27.69
C PRO A 891 3.90 -13.59 26.45
N ILE A 892 3.31 -12.39 26.60
CA ILE A 892 2.82 -11.59 25.48
C ILE A 892 4.04 -11.08 24.70
N PRO A 893 4.20 -11.43 23.41
CA PRO A 893 5.22 -10.80 22.58
C PRO A 893 4.88 -9.30 22.50
N ARG A 894 5.77 -8.46 23.04
CA ARG A 894 5.56 -7.01 23.03
C ARG A 894 5.73 -6.49 21.59
N PRO A 895 4.95 -5.49 21.15
CA PRO A 895 5.18 -4.86 19.86
C PRO A 895 6.62 -4.36 19.78
N SER A 896 7.29 -4.59 18.67
CA SER A 896 8.68 -4.19 18.53
C SER A 896 8.76 -2.67 18.44
N SER A 897 9.70 -2.06 19.18
CA SER A 897 9.98 -0.62 19.02
C SER A 897 10.95 -0.42 17.87
N GLY A 898 10.54 0.31 16.85
CA GLY A 898 11.39 0.78 15.74
C GLY A 898 12.38 1.88 16.14
N ARG A 899 12.49 2.18 17.45
CA ARG A 899 13.66 2.85 18.04
C ARG A 899 14.80 1.84 18.14
N GLY A 900 15.35 1.41 17.00
CA GLY A 900 16.70 0.86 16.93
C GLY A 900 17.74 1.99 17.05
N GLY A 901 18.98 1.68 17.42
CA GLY A 901 20.07 2.65 17.64
C GLY A 901 20.57 3.38 16.38
N LEU A 902 19.74 3.48 15.35
CA LEU A 902 20.14 3.87 14.00
C LEU A 902 20.34 5.37 13.81
N PHE A 903 19.78 6.24 14.67
CA PHE A 903 19.76 7.68 14.41
C PHE A 903 20.02 8.56 15.64
N VAL A 904 21.30 8.75 15.96
CA VAL A 904 21.80 10.01 16.54
C VAL A 904 22.63 10.70 15.46
N PHE A 905 22.03 11.66 14.75
CA PHE A 905 22.77 12.51 13.82
C PHE A 905 23.24 13.76 14.56
N GLU A 906 24.50 13.78 15.01
CA GLU A 906 25.17 15.04 15.32
C GLU A 906 25.81 15.59 14.06
N ARG A 907 25.31 16.74 13.59
CA ARG A 907 25.99 17.50 12.54
C ARG A 907 27.31 17.97 13.12
N GLY A 908 28.42 17.36 12.69
CA GLY A 908 29.75 17.86 12.97
C GLY A 908 29.78 19.35 12.62
N LYS A 909 30.09 20.20 13.61
CA LYS A 909 30.28 21.63 13.37
C LYS A 909 31.30 21.74 12.23
N SER A 910 30.94 22.44 11.17
CA SER A 910 31.94 22.98 10.27
C SER A 910 32.82 23.87 11.15
N GLU A 911 33.98 23.37 11.52
CA GLU A 911 35.01 24.20 12.13
C GLU A 911 35.31 25.29 11.10
N LYS A 912 35.14 26.54 11.53
CA LYS A 912 35.77 27.66 10.83
C LYS A 912 37.25 27.34 10.83
N LYS A 913 37.83 27.36 9.64
CA LYS A 913 39.27 27.20 9.42
C LYS A 913 39.99 28.25 10.28
N ASP A 914 40.56 27.84 11.41
CA ASP A 914 41.47 28.69 12.16
C ASP A 914 42.73 28.88 11.30
N GLU A 915 43.12 30.14 11.15
CA GLU A 915 44.09 30.62 10.15
C GLU A 915 45.55 30.32 10.53
N ASN A 916 45.84 29.31 11.36
CA ASN A 916 47.20 29.13 11.87
C ASN A 916 47.65 27.71 12.24
N ASP A 917 47.15 26.68 11.56
CA ASP A 917 47.78 25.35 11.59
C ASP A 917 48.26 24.93 10.18
N SER A 918 49.57 24.70 10.08
CA SER A 918 50.25 24.27 8.86
C SER A 918 49.85 22.84 8.50
N VAL A 919 49.06 22.68 7.45
CA VAL A 919 48.71 21.39 6.84
C VAL A 919 49.88 20.86 6.02
N THR A 920 50.40 19.68 6.35
CA THR A 920 51.08 18.81 5.38
C THR A 920 50.03 18.11 4.54
N THR A 921 50.00 18.43 3.25
CA THR A 921 49.13 17.86 2.22
C THR A 921 49.69 16.52 1.71
N GLU A 922 48.89 15.46 1.74
CA GLU A 922 49.01 14.33 0.82
C GLU A 922 47.79 14.34 -0.13
N ASN A 923 48.06 14.29 -1.43
CA ASN A 923 47.07 14.22 -2.50
C ASN A 923 46.96 12.77 -2.99
N ASP A 924 45.73 12.26 -3.19
CA ASP A 924 45.48 11.09 -4.03
C ASP A 924 45.36 11.51 -5.51
N GLU A 925 45.93 10.70 -6.42
CA GLU A 925 46.22 11.02 -7.82
C GLU A 925 45.02 11.18 -8.79
N ASN A 926 43.78 11.34 -8.33
CA ASN A 926 42.64 11.65 -9.22
C ASN A 926 41.76 12.83 -8.79
N GLY A 927 42.13 13.59 -7.75
CA GLY A 927 41.47 14.88 -7.47
C GLY A 927 39.99 14.84 -7.05
N ASP A 928 39.44 13.67 -6.71
CA ASP A 928 38.06 13.55 -6.20
C ASP A 928 38.02 13.62 -4.66
N GLN A 929 37.31 14.61 -4.12
CA GLN A 929 36.98 14.68 -2.70
C GLN A 929 35.86 13.68 -2.35
N LYS A 930 36.19 12.53 -1.77
CA LYS A 930 35.19 11.68 -1.10
C LYS A 930 34.81 12.25 0.26
N ARG A 931 33.56 12.74 0.40
CA ARG A 931 32.95 13.03 1.71
C ARG A 931 32.50 11.72 2.36
N LEU A 932 33.29 11.21 3.30
CA LEU A 932 32.89 10.11 4.21
C LEU A 932 32.13 10.70 5.39
N PHE A 933 30.82 10.45 5.48
CA PHE A 933 30.06 10.66 6.71
C PHE A 933 30.36 9.50 7.67
N LYS A 934 30.83 9.81 8.89
CA LYS A 934 31.13 8.82 9.92
C LYS A 934 29.84 8.49 10.68
N MET A 935 29.32 7.28 10.48
CA MET A 935 28.23 6.72 11.28
C MET A 935 28.83 6.24 12.60
N GLN A 936 28.49 6.86 13.73
CA GLN A 936 28.85 6.34 15.05
C GLN A 936 27.70 5.49 15.57
N ILE A 937 28.01 4.23 15.87
CA ILE A 937 27.14 3.31 16.60
C ILE A 937 27.13 3.82 18.04
N GLY A 938 25.98 4.30 18.52
CA GLY A 938 25.81 4.64 19.93
C GLY A 938 25.70 3.35 20.74
N GLU A 939 26.70 3.04 21.56
CA GLU A 939 26.56 2.06 22.63
C GLU A 939 25.65 2.67 23.70
N HIS A 940 24.55 2.01 24.02
CA HIS A 940 23.75 2.34 25.20
C HIS A 940 23.76 1.15 26.16
N GLU A 941 24.46 1.34 27.28
CA GLU A 941 24.20 0.60 28.51
C GLU A 941 22.82 0.99 29.05
N SER A 942 22.08 -0.03 29.49
CA SER A 942 20.81 0.08 30.23
C SER A 942 21.04 0.69 31.60
N SER A 943 20.34 1.78 31.93
CA SER A 943 20.38 2.38 33.27
C SER A 943 19.03 2.25 34.00
N GLU A 944 19.06 1.65 35.19
CA GLU A 944 18.13 1.96 36.27
C GLU A 944 18.83 2.84 37.32
N ASN A 945 18.24 4.01 37.55
CA ASN A 945 18.22 4.88 38.74
C ASN A 945 19.48 5.49 39.43
N THR A 946 19.40 6.84 39.51
CA THR A 946 19.82 7.80 40.57
C THR A 946 21.19 8.52 40.55
N LEU A 947 21.10 9.87 40.61
CA LEU A 947 22.11 10.96 40.73
C LEU A 947 22.91 10.94 42.07
N PRO A 948 23.98 11.75 42.36
CA PRO A 948 24.54 12.94 41.65
C PRO A 948 26.10 13.07 41.51
N ILE A 949 26.52 13.83 40.47
CA ILE A 949 27.70 14.75 40.23
C ILE A 949 28.67 14.98 41.43
N PRO A 950 30.05 15.04 41.36
CA PRO A 950 30.88 15.92 40.49
C PRO A 950 32.33 15.52 40.03
N GLU A 951 32.78 16.10 38.89
CA GLU A 951 34.12 16.65 38.52
C GLU A 951 35.43 15.85 38.82
N VAL A 952 36.35 15.58 37.88
CA VAL A 952 37.49 16.44 37.42
C VAL A 952 38.38 15.61 36.44
N PRO A 953 39.14 16.24 35.51
CA PRO A 953 39.70 15.65 34.28
C PRO A 953 41.08 14.99 34.42
N GLY A 954 41.33 13.98 33.58
CA GLY A 954 42.63 13.34 33.38
C GLY A 954 42.50 11.85 33.07
N PHE A 955 42.88 11.45 31.84
CA PHE A 955 42.98 10.06 31.38
C PHE A 955 43.74 9.15 32.37
N HIS A 956 43.32 7.88 32.48
CA HIS A 956 44.06 6.71 31.98
C HIS A 956 43.31 5.39 32.25
N PHE A 957 43.17 4.53 31.23
CA PHE A 957 42.75 3.14 31.36
C PHE A 957 43.92 2.17 31.07
N GLY A 958 44.04 1.16 31.93
CA GLY A 958 44.87 -0.04 31.80
C GLY A 958 45.05 -0.67 33.19
N PRO A 959 44.83 -1.98 33.37
CA PRO A 959 45.86 -3.00 33.07
C PRO A 959 45.24 -4.31 32.48
N GLY A 960 45.91 -5.24 31.81
CA GLY A 960 47.33 -5.61 31.71
C GLY A 960 47.51 -7.09 32.08
N ALA A 961 47.81 -7.96 31.09
CA ALA A 961 48.51 -9.28 31.15
C ALA A 961 48.05 -10.17 29.97
N HIS A 962 48.84 -10.98 29.24
CA HIS A 962 50.27 -11.24 29.09
C HIS A 962 50.44 -12.08 27.79
N LYS A 963 51.57 -11.95 27.07
CA LYS A 963 51.98 -12.71 25.86
C LYS A 963 52.54 -14.11 26.20
N PRO A 964 52.74 -14.99 25.18
CA PRO A 964 54.08 -15.17 24.53
C PRO A 964 53.99 -15.23 22.97
N GLN A 965 54.85 -14.55 22.15
CA GLN A 965 56.16 -14.99 21.55
C GLN A 965 56.14 -16.43 20.98
N GLU A 966 56.57 -16.79 19.75
CA GLU A 966 57.52 -16.28 18.74
C GLU A 966 57.38 -17.08 17.42
N GLN A 967 57.60 -16.47 16.24
CA GLN A 967 58.62 -16.86 15.22
C GLN A 967 58.35 -16.20 13.85
N TYR A 968 59.32 -15.40 13.40
CA TYR A 968 59.46 -14.90 12.03
C TYR A 968 60.28 -15.90 11.19
N ALA A 969 59.97 -15.99 9.89
CA ALA A 969 60.93 -16.38 8.87
C ALA A 969 60.70 -15.54 7.60
N ASP A 970 61.71 -14.73 7.28
CA ASP A 970 61.85 -13.87 6.13
C ASP A 970 62.51 -14.63 4.95
N GLY A 971 62.30 -14.18 3.71
CA GLY A 971 63.34 -14.25 2.67
C GLY A 971 62.93 -14.70 1.26
N THR A 972 62.61 -13.74 0.38
CA THR A 972 63.27 -13.40 -0.93
C THR A 972 62.30 -12.52 -1.76
N ALA A 973 62.46 -11.20 -1.93
CA ALA A 973 63.51 -10.32 -2.47
C ALA A 973 63.35 -9.93 -3.96
N GLN A 974 62.92 -8.67 -4.15
CA GLN A 974 63.33 -7.64 -5.14
C GLN A 974 63.05 -7.78 -6.65
N LYS A 975 62.38 -6.76 -7.24
CA LYS A 975 63.06 -5.61 -7.92
C LYS A 975 62.06 -4.53 -8.38
N ILE A 976 62.47 -3.27 -8.14
CA ILE A 976 61.79 -2.00 -8.45
C ILE A 976 62.57 -1.29 -9.58
N PHE A 977 61.85 -0.44 -10.35
CA PHE A 977 62.21 0.44 -11.48
C PHE A 977 62.19 -0.22 -12.88
N LYS A 978 61.70 0.38 -13.98
CA LYS A 978 61.36 1.79 -14.34
C LYS A 978 60.52 1.73 -15.65
N LEU A 979 59.58 2.65 -15.88
CA LEU A 979 58.99 2.87 -17.21
C LEU A 979 59.40 4.26 -17.71
N GLU A 980 60.02 4.30 -18.89
CA GLU A 980 60.54 5.49 -19.54
C GLU A 980 59.45 6.30 -20.25
N ARG A 981 59.70 7.60 -20.34
CA ARG A 981 58.91 8.63 -21.02
C ARG A 981 59.54 8.89 -22.38
N LEU A 982 58.75 9.00 -23.44
CA LEU A 982 59.16 9.60 -24.72
C LEU A 982 57.96 10.36 -25.36
N ASP A 983 57.97 11.66 -25.08
CA ASP A 983 57.78 12.83 -25.94
C ASP A 983 56.52 13.11 -26.79
N ARG A 984 56.16 14.40 -26.66
CA ARG A 984 55.26 15.31 -27.41
C ARG A 984 55.16 15.10 -28.93
N VAL A 985 54.09 15.71 -29.48
CA VAL A 985 53.93 16.46 -30.78
C VAL A 985 52.62 16.00 -31.48
N GLN A 986 51.72 16.77 -32.08
CA GLN A 986 51.50 18.20 -32.38
C GLN A 986 49.97 18.40 -32.63
N LEU A 987 49.45 19.61 -32.38
CA LEU A 987 48.17 20.09 -32.92
C LEU A 987 48.37 20.63 -34.35
N PRO A 988 47.32 20.55 -35.19
CA PRO A 988 47.00 21.62 -36.13
C PRO A 988 45.49 21.96 -36.08
N GLY A 989 45.00 23.17 -36.35
CA GLY A 989 45.58 24.41 -36.84
C GLY A 989 44.43 25.41 -37.09
N GLU A 990 44.70 26.69 -36.87
CA GLU A 990 43.81 27.84 -37.09
C GLU A 990 43.64 28.18 -38.57
N THR A 991 42.56 28.92 -38.90
CA THR A 991 42.41 30.00 -39.92
C THR A 991 40.90 30.17 -40.18
N GLU A 992 40.27 31.33 -40.42
CA GLU A 992 40.60 32.75 -40.46
C GLU A 992 39.23 33.49 -40.58
N VAL A 993 39.14 34.73 -40.08
CA VAL A 993 37.98 35.63 -40.26
C VAL A 993 38.29 36.63 -41.39
N PRO A 994 37.32 36.95 -42.25
CA PRO A 994 36.99 38.37 -42.50
C PRO A 994 35.45 38.54 -42.62
N GLY A 995 34.78 39.50 -41.99
CA GLY A 995 34.92 40.96 -42.15
C GLY A 995 33.53 41.55 -42.43
N THR A 996 33.07 42.49 -41.61
CA THR A 996 31.84 43.29 -41.78
C THR A 996 32.00 44.27 -42.98
N PRO A 997 30.92 44.80 -43.57
CA PRO A 997 30.46 46.13 -43.11
C PRO A 997 28.93 46.41 -43.19
N MET A 998 28.46 47.09 -42.14
CA MET A 998 27.63 48.31 -42.13
C MET A 998 26.26 48.43 -42.85
N SER A 999 25.34 49.00 -42.04
CA SER A 999 24.36 50.07 -42.33
C SER A 999 22.89 49.68 -42.54
N GLY A 1000 22.03 50.35 -41.77
CA GLY A 1000 20.57 50.28 -41.83
C GLY A 1000 19.93 50.91 -40.60
N GLU A 1001 19.82 52.24 -40.64
CA GLU A 1001 19.35 53.14 -39.59
C GLU A 1001 17.97 52.79 -38.99
N ALA A 1002 17.86 53.08 -37.69
CA ALA A 1002 16.62 53.16 -36.95
C ALA A 1002 15.89 54.49 -37.20
N ALA A 1003 14.56 54.46 -37.19
CA ALA A 1003 13.70 55.58 -36.83
C ALA A 1003 12.29 55.10 -36.42
N PRO A 1004 11.58 55.85 -35.54
CA PRO A 1004 10.79 55.26 -34.45
C PRO A 1004 9.33 55.78 -34.37
N LEU A 1005 8.66 55.48 -33.23
CA LEU A 1005 7.54 56.19 -32.57
C LEU A 1005 6.10 55.69 -32.87
N PRO A 1006 5.07 56.02 -32.03
CA PRO A 1006 5.05 56.28 -30.59
C PRO A 1006 3.82 55.66 -29.86
N THR A 1007 3.82 55.80 -28.52
CA THR A 1007 2.68 55.69 -27.60
C THR A 1007 1.90 57.02 -27.47
N GLN A 1008 0.66 56.88 -26.96
CA GLN A 1008 -0.26 57.86 -26.33
C GLN A 1008 -1.32 58.57 -27.20
N GLY A 1009 -2.60 58.30 -26.86
CA GLY A 1009 -3.36 59.23 -26.00
C GLY A 1009 -4.50 60.05 -26.62
N VAL A 1010 -5.71 59.78 -26.11
CA VAL A 1010 -6.82 60.71 -25.81
C VAL A 1010 -7.69 61.25 -26.98
N GLU A 1011 -9.00 61.03 -26.89
CA GLU A 1011 -10.05 62.08 -26.96
C GLU A 1011 -11.47 61.53 -26.66
N THR A 1012 -12.16 62.17 -25.71
CA THR A 1012 -13.65 62.24 -25.55
C THR A 1012 -14.12 63.47 -26.37
N PRO A 1013 -15.41 63.65 -26.82
CA PRO A 1013 -16.67 63.73 -26.02
C PRO A 1013 -17.94 63.39 -26.89
N PRO A 1014 -19.20 63.91 -26.72
CA PRO A 1014 -19.87 64.67 -25.63
C PRO A 1014 -21.29 64.18 -25.19
N GLN A 1015 -21.82 64.87 -24.16
CA GLN A 1015 -23.14 64.77 -23.48
C GLN A 1015 -24.32 65.49 -24.19
N LYS A 1016 -25.56 65.13 -23.82
CA LYS A 1016 -26.78 65.98 -23.56
C LYS A 1016 -27.96 65.07 -23.15
N GLU A 1017 -28.69 65.19 -22.02
CA GLU A 1017 -29.57 66.22 -21.39
C GLU A 1017 -31.04 65.71 -21.27
N GLU A 1018 -31.44 65.39 -20.02
CA GLU A 1018 -32.68 65.68 -19.26
C GLU A 1018 -34.16 65.38 -19.66
N GLU A 1019 -34.87 64.90 -18.61
CA GLU A 1019 -36.27 65.12 -18.13
C GLU A 1019 -37.53 64.42 -18.72
N LYS A 1020 -38.23 63.63 -17.86
CA LYS A 1020 -39.63 63.85 -17.37
C LYS A 1020 -40.21 62.68 -16.52
N THR A 1021 -40.85 63.01 -15.39
CA THR A 1021 -41.93 62.27 -14.63
C THR A 1021 -43.27 63.06 -14.77
N PRO A 1022 -44.48 62.71 -14.23
CA PRO A 1022 -44.91 61.72 -13.18
C PRO A 1022 -46.30 60.99 -13.36
N GLU A 1023 -46.75 60.26 -12.30
CA GLU A 1023 -48.14 59.86 -11.86
C GLU A 1023 -48.94 58.78 -12.67
N ASP A 1024 -49.71 57.81 -12.16
CA ASP A 1024 -50.61 57.63 -10.97
C ASP A 1024 -50.74 56.11 -10.59
N ALA A 1025 -50.62 55.68 -9.32
CA ALA A 1025 -51.67 55.40 -8.30
C ALA A 1025 -52.48 54.07 -8.42
N GLN A 1026 -52.32 53.13 -7.46
CA GLN A 1026 -53.39 52.62 -6.55
C GLN A 1026 -52.97 51.39 -5.71
N GLU A 1027 -53.36 51.42 -4.44
CA GLU A 1027 -53.22 50.44 -3.34
C GLU A 1027 -54.28 49.28 -3.40
N PRO A 1028 -54.25 48.27 -2.50
CA PRO A 1028 -54.46 46.84 -2.80
C PRO A 1028 -55.86 46.29 -2.48
N PRO A 1029 -56.16 45.01 -2.78
CA PRO A 1029 -57.28 44.29 -2.16
C PRO A 1029 -56.86 43.17 -1.18
N PRO A 1030 -57.78 42.73 -0.31
CA PRO A 1030 -57.48 42.12 0.99
C PRO A 1030 -57.53 40.58 1.01
N VAL A 1031 -57.01 40.02 2.10
CA VAL A 1031 -57.14 38.62 2.53
C VAL A 1031 -58.61 38.25 2.78
N PRO A 1032 -59.07 37.05 2.37
CA PRO A 1032 -60.22 36.38 2.98
C PRO A 1032 -59.81 35.08 3.70
N GLU A 1033 -60.23 34.97 4.97
CA GLU A 1033 -60.16 33.79 5.83
C GLU A 1033 -61.29 32.77 5.56
N GLY A 1034 -60.95 31.47 5.64
CA GLY A 1034 -61.81 30.34 6.06
C GLY A 1034 -62.83 29.78 5.05
N PRO A 1035 -63.19 28.47 5.07
CA PRO A 1035 -63.40 27.68 6.30
C PRO A 1035 -62.94 26.18 6.29
N THR A 1036 -62.49 25.72 7.46
CA THR A 1036 -62.71 24.43 8.14
C THR A 1036 -62.81 23.07 7.42
N LYS A 1037 -62.01 22.13 7.97
CA LYS A 1037 -62.30 20.70 8.32
C LYS A 1037 -62.33 19.68 7.15
N ASN A 1038 -61.73 18.49 7.22
CA ASN A 1038 -61.35 17.62 8.34
C ASN A 1038 -60.49 16.42 7.84
N PHE A 1039 -59.56 15.94 8.69
CA PHE A 1039 -58.97 14.58 8.87
C PHE A 1039 -58.65 13.72 7.61
N ASN A 1040 -57.48 13.10 7.44
CA ASN A 1040 -56.77 12.26 8.42
C ASN A 1040 -55.39 11.85 7.86
N ARG A 1041 -54.32 12.01 8.63
CA ARG A 1041 -53.24 11.00 8.78
C ARG A 1041 -52.40 11.38 10.01
N SER A 1042 -52.43 10.46 10.96
CA SER A 1042 -51.79 10.49 12.26
C SER A 1042 -50.28 10.70 12.18
N GLU A 1043 -49.80 11.52 13.12
CA GLU A 1043 -48.41 11.57 13.56
C GLU A 1043 -47.89 10.19 13.98
N ALA A 1044 -46.64 9.92 13.66
CA ALA A 1044 -45.76 9.07 14.45
C ALA A 1044 -44.42 9.78 14.58
N GLU A 1045 -43.90 9.77 15.79
CA GLU A 1045 -42.84 10.61 16.35
C GLU A 1045 -41.47 10.42 15.70
N ILE A 1046 -40.70 11.49 15.78
CA ILE A 1046 -39.27 11.60 15.48
C ILE A 1046 -38.49 11.05 16.69
N PRO A 1047 -37.55 10.09 16.51
CA PRO A 1047 -36.54 9.82 17.52
C PRO A 1047 -35.38 10.81 17.41
N ALA A 1048 -35.05 11.43 18.54
CA ALA A 1048 -33.96 12.36 18.73
C ALA A 1048 -32.59 11.65 18.69
N ASN A 1049 -31.68 12.10 17.80
CA ASN A 1049 -30.21 12.18 18.00
C ASN A 1049 -29.47 12.51 16.68
N ILE A 1050 -29.61 13.75 16.20
CA ILE A 1050 -28.75 14.30 15.14
C ILE A 1050 -28.27 15.70 15.56
N PRO A 1051 -26.97 15.91 15.82
CA PRO A 1051 -26.43 17.26 15.91
C PRO A 1051 -26.29 17.84 14.49
N ARG A 1052 -26.91 19.00 14.29
CA ARG A 1052 -26.80 19.83 13.08
C ARG A 1052 -25.54 20.69 13.18
N ASP A 1053 -24.60 20.54 12.24
CA ASP A 1053 -23.48 21.47 12.06
C ASP A 1053 -23.89 22.57 11.04
N PRO A 1054 -23.87 23.86 11.40
CA PRO A 1054 -24.23 24.97 10.52
C PRO A 1054 -23.09 25.47 9.59
N ALA A 1055 -21.97 24.78 9.43
CA ALA A 1055 -20.82 25.27 8.63
C ALA A 1055 -20.79 24.86 7.14
N PHE A 1056 -21.93 24.81 6.43
CA PHE A 1056 -21.95 24.48 5.00
C PHE A 1056 -22.64 25.59 4.17
N ASN A 1057 -21.87 26.45 3.50
CA ASN A 1057 -22.39 27.25 2.38
C ASN A 1057 -21.29 27.67 1.39
N PHE A 1058 -21.60 27.54 0.09
CA PHE A 1058 -20.73 27.81 -1.06
C PHE A 1058 -20.71 29.31 -1.46
N GLY A 1059 -19.53 29.80 -1.86
CA GLY A 1059 -19.35 30.76 -2.97
C GLY A 1059 -19.38 32.28 -2.67
N PRO A 1060 -18.64 33.13 -3.42
CA PRO A 1060 -18.21 34.46 -2.99
C PRO A 1060 -19.05 35.62 -3.57
N ALA A 1061 -19.31 36.68 -2.79
CA ALA A 1061 -19.60 38.02 -3.31
C ALA A 1061 -19.45 39.15 -2.27
N PHE A 1062 -18.82 40.22 -2.72
CA PHE A 1062 -18.59 41.55 -2.11
C PHE A 1062 -19.83 42.24 -1.48
N LYS A 1063 -19.62 43.07 -0.42
CA LYS A 1063 -19.63 44.57 -0.50
C LYS A 1063 -19.56 45.32 0.85
N GLU A 1064 -18.67 46.31 0.86
CA GLU A 1064 -18.67 47.68 1.42
C GLU A 1064 -19.67 48.18 2.50
N ASN A 1065 -19.08 48.67 3.59
CA ASN A 1065 -19.19 49.98 4.29
C ASN A 1065 -20.49 50.54 4.95
N ALA A 1066 -20.33 50.76 6.29
CA ALA A 1066 -20.56 51.98 7.11
C ALA A 1066 -21.99 52.32 7.63
N PRO A 1067 -22.18 53.17 8.69
CA PRO A 1067 -21.22 53.95 9.50
C PRO A 1067 -21.42 54.01 11.06
N ALA A 1068 -20.36 54.52 11.73
CA ALA A 1068 -20.27 55.46 12.88
C ALA A 1068 -20.82 55.18 14.31
N SER A 1069 -19.92 55.27 15.32
CA SER A 1069 -19.88 56.38 16.31
C SER A 1069 -18.57 56.40 17.12
N ALA A 1070 -18.08 57.60 17.43
CA ALA A 1070 -16.77 57.97 18.00
C ALA A 1070 -16.65 57.84 19.54
N ASP A 1071 -15.45 57.60 20.08
CA ASP A 1071 -14.62 58.57 20.82
C ASP A 1071 -13.40 57.94 21.52
N THR A 1072 -12.40 58.77 21.85
CA THR A 1072 -10.95 58.47 21.95
C THR A 1072 -10.42 58.50 23.42
N PRO A 1073 -9.09 58.57 23.71
CA PRO A 1073 -8.27 57.53 24.36
C PRO A 1073 -7.83 57.84 25.82
N GLY A 1074 -7.20 56.88 26.51
CA GLY A 1074 -6.65 57.12 27.86
C GLY A 1074 -5.54 56.17 28.32
N THR A 1075 -4.34 56.74 28.38
CA THR A 1075 -3.10 56.29 29.04
C THR A 1075 -3.26 55.79 30.49
N GLY A 1076 -2.52 54.76 30.91
CA GLY A 1076 -2.33 54.49 32.34
C GLY A 1076 -1.74 53.13 32.74
N THR A 1077 -0.41 53.09 32.88
CA THR A 1077 0.38 52.45 33.95
C THR A 1077 0.14 50.98 34.38
N ARG A 1078 1.20 50.19 34.14
CA ARG A 1078 1.66 48.94 34.78
C ARG A 1078 1.15 48.69 36.22
N VAL A 1079 0.82 47.42 36.56
CA VAL A 1079 1.34 46.64 37.72
C VAL A 1079 1.04 45.13 37.49
N PHE A 1080 2.01 44.25 37.78
CA PHE A 1080 1.92 42.79 37.76
C PHE A 1080 1.14 42.22 38.96
N LYS A 1081 0.38 41.13 38.78
CA LYS A 1081 0.32 40.06 39.80
C LYS A 1081 -0.17 38.72 39.23
N ILE A 1082 0.61 37.69 39.53
CA ILE A 1082 0.35 36.25 39.39
C ILE A 1082 -0.64 35.83 40.51
N GLU A 1083 -1.63 34.98 40.22
CA GLU A 1083 -1.91 33.77 41.01
C GLU A 1083 -2.98 32.86 40.38
N ARG A 1084 -2.71 31.55 40.55
CA ARG A 1084 -3.54 30.36 40.28
C ARG A 1084 -4.91 30.46 40.94
N GLU A 1085 -5.92 29.89 40.29
CA GLU A 1085 -6.97 29.13 40.99
C GLU A 1085 -7.50 28.02 40.07
N SER A 1086 -7.31 26.76 40.50
CA SER A 1086 -8.24 25.67 40.19
C SER A 1086 -9.49 25.87 41.07
N PRO A 1087 -10.65 25.38 40.63
CA PRO A 1087 -11.17 24.22 41.36
C PRO A 1087 -11.87 23.18 40.46
N GLY A 1088 -11.77 21.90 40.86
CA GLY A 1088 -12.68 20.83 40.43
C GLY A 1088 -14.09 21.00 41.03
N PRO A 1089 -14.96 19.97 41.01
CA PRO A 1089 -14.72 18.55 40.80
C PRO A 1089 -14.81 18.06 39.35
#